data_AF-A0A7V3AHX1-F1
#
_entry.id   AF-A0A7V3AHX1-F1
#
_cell.length_a   1.000
_cell.length_b   1.000
_cell.length_c   1.000
_cell.angle_alpha   90.00
_cell.angle_beta   90.00
_cell.angle_gamma   90.00
#
_symmetry.space_group_name_H-M   'P 1'
#
loop_
_entity.id
_entity.type
_entity.pdbx_description
1 polymer ?
#
loop_
_entity_poly.entity_id
_entity_poly.type
_entity_poly.pdbx_seq_one_letter_code
_entity_poly.pdbx_strand_id
1 'polypeptide(L)'
;MRFPHFGLLLVTVTFAASRLIALEVTLIEQQDKPPGIEKYDPKYDAYLEAKKKVRQARADFEAQELQKIAEQKKKLEEENAKLAVPATDSVTIDEETIQVKQPDTVQEVIGKKTVRDIYEVSTEDFDIEIHERWSLNKSDFLMDDPQYIVVDGKAGDPIKYWGFTFSIKNTTTKPRRIMPVFVAVTDKGVFSYQTGGFLPQRIAADSMYRPLTDTSSVRDKKLLSENVPPLESVSQLATELLGEGGASKLAIPPEPVATFQPGQTRWGIALWRDFNDEFTDLKILVHGLTNAHRYNDKLRRVLVLSFNRNDDEFDVERSRLVYLGKDWSYQWMWDQDTVVPIPDDAKTPQIMDKTVATPSGAQRLLWACPFRVTNSTPQAQNLKIDAIRFCLPVAEQGKPVQGIEVDVGGQKVYVEVQIVDDGRSSIYKAQLLRELGKSDPAKEAQRFAAQPDKVVKDEGMTHTLEPGKTLDLLGVWDANDIDWAHVREQVEAQLTLAMDKSAEAEKNFKELASASPDLAKKGPLPLYNPSRNLTSDRVTLKDGRSFGGMLIRNDDQLAILDTKDQGRLEFGRAEIEKVEKGEMSLVKEQILAALPAALEGAKKKKQVLAVLEAQSGLSTGQFRISRSYRQPGKIDESWLKAWEEAE
;
A
#
# COMPACT_ATOMS: atom_id res chain seq x y z
N MET A 1 -8.50 19.42 1.58
CA MET A 1 -7.67 20.35 0.80
C MET A 1 -8.58 21.40 0.16
N ARG A 2 -8.67 22.57 0.80
CA ARG A 2 -9.22 23.78 0.19
C ARG A 2 -8.04 24.43 -0.55
N PHE A 3 -8.08 24.48 -1.89
CA PHE A 3 -7.17 25.32 -2.68
C PHE A 3 -7.91 26.56 -3.22
N PRO A 4 -8.23 27.57 -2.38
CA PRO A 4 -8.49 28.92 -2.88
C PRO A 4 -7.35 29.90 -2.56
N HIS A 5 -6.41 29.55 -1.68
CA HIS A 5 -5.42 30.51 -1.18
C HIS A 5 -4.23 30.76 -2.13
N PHE A 6 -3.92 29.83 -3.03
CA PHE A 6 -2.84 30.04 -4.02
C PHE A 6 -3.15 31.17 -5.03
N GLY A 7 -4.43 31.36 -5.39
CA GLY A 7 -4.84 32.48 -6.23
C GLY A 7 -4.74 33.83 -5.51
N LEU A 8 -5.08 33.86 -4.22
CA LEU A 8 -5.01 35.07 -3.39
C LEU A 8 -3.56 35.50 -3.11
N LEU A 9 -2.66 34.53 -2.90
CA LEU A 9 -1.23 34.76 -2.64
C LEU A 9 -0.50 35.33 -3.87
N LEU A 10 -0.81 34.83 -5.07
CA LEU A 10 -0.24 35.37 -6.32
C LEU A 10 -0.68 36.82 -6.55
N VAL A 11 -1.95 37.15 -6.25
CA VAL A 11 -2.50 38.50 -6.37
C VAL A 11 -1.85 39.45 -5.36
N THR A 12 -1.62 39.02 -4.11
CA THR A 12 -0.97 39.86 -3.08
C THR A 12 0.51 40.13 -3.35
N VAL A 13 1.27 39.14 -3.84
CA VAL A 13 2.69 39.33 -4.21
C VAL A 13 2.84 40.31 -5.38
N THR A 14 1.94 40.23 -6.37
CA THR A 14 1.92 41.17 -7.50
C THR A 14 1.59 42.61 -7.03
N PHE A 15 0.74 42.75 -6.01
CA PHE A 15 0.38 44.03 -5.40
C PHE A 15 1.52 44.66 -4.57
N ALA A 16 2.30 43.84 -3.86
CA ALA A 16 3.45 44.31 -3.09
C ALA A 16 4.59 44.82 -4.01
N ALA A 17 4.87 44.12 -5.10
CA ALA A 17 5.85 44.54 -6.10
C ALA A 17 5.45 45.86 -6.80
N SER A 18 4.16 46.04 -7.10
CA SER A 18 3.66 47.27 -7.74
C SER A 18 3.63 48.47 -6.78
N ARG A 19 3.47 48.27 -5.47
CA ARG A 19 3.64 49.32 -4.43
C ARG A 19 5.10 49.73 -4.22
N LEU A 20 6.05 48.79 -4.27
CA LEU A 20 7.49 49.09 -4.18
C LEU A 20 7.96 49.96 -5.35
N ILE A 21 7.50 49.66 -6.58
CA ILE A 21 7.77 50.49 -7.77
C ILE A 21 7.12 51.87 -7.66
N ALA A 22 5.93 51.99 -7.06
CA ALA A 22 5.25 53.27 -6.87
C ALA A 22 6.00 54.19 -5.88
N LEU A 23 6.58 53.62 -4.82
CA LEU A 23 7.42 54.32 -3.84
C LEU A 23 8.73 54.81 -4.46
N GLU A 24 9.37 54.00 -5.32
CA GLU A 24 10.59 54.39 -6.04
C GLU A 24 10.35 55.56 -7.00
N VAL A 25 9.21 55.57 -7.70
CA VAL A 25 8.84 56.65 -8.62
C VAL A 25 8.46 57.95 -7.89
N THR A 26 7.90 57.88 -6.67
CA THR A 26 7.62 59.09 -5.88
C THR A 26 8.89 59.69 -5.27
N LEU A 27 9.88 58.86 -4.90
CA LEU A 27 11.16 59.37 -4.38
C LEU A 27 11.98 60.11 -5.43
N ILE A 28 11.92 59.68 -6.70
CA ILE A 28 12.61 60.35 -7.82
C ILE A 28 11.97 61.71 -8.15
N GLU A 29 10.70 61.93 -7.81
CA GLU A 29 10.00 63.21 -8.08
C GLU A 29 10.24 64.30 -7.03
N GLN A 30 10.79 63.96 -5.87
CA GLN A 30 11.23 64.95 -4.87
C GLN A 30 12.69 65.37 -5.04
N GLN A 31 13.45 64.76 -5.95
CA GLN A 31 14.72 65.35 -6.38
C GLN A 31 14.43 66.45 -7.40
N ASP A 32 14.64 67.68 -6.92
CA ASP A 32 14.56 68.93 -7.64
C ASP A 32 15.08 68.84 -9.08
N LYS A 33 14.45 69.62 -9.96
CA LYS A 33 14.95 69.90 -11.32
C LYS A 33 16.47 69.97 -11.28
N PRO A 34 17.20 69.24 -12.14
CA PRO A 34 18.65 69.30 -12.14
C PRO A 34 19.08 70.77 -12.24
N PRO A 35 19.85 71.28 -11.27
CA PRO A 35 20.20 72.69 -11.25
C PRO A 35 21.13 72.98 -12.43
N GLY A 36 20.73 73.90 -13.33
CA GLY A 36 21.58 74.41 -14.40
C GLY A 36 21.01 74.44 -15.83
N ILE A 37 19.73 74.13 -16.05
CA ILE A 37 19.12 74.30 -17.39
C ILE A 37 18.41 75.66 -17.45
N GLU A 38 19.11 76.69 -17.91
CA GLU A 38 18.59 78.07 -18.08
C GLU A 38 17.71 78.24 -19.34
N LYS A 39 17.51 77.20 -20.16
CA LYS A 39 16.61 77.23 -21.31
C LYS A 39 15.51 76.20 -21.20
N TYR A 40 14.28 76.71 -21.12
CA TYR A 40 13.04 75.94 -21.18
C TYR A 40 13.00 75.06 -22.43
N ASP A 41 12.97 73.73 -22.27
CA ASP A 41 12.82 72.78 -23.39
C ASP A 41 11.34 72.36 -23.49
N PRO A 42 10.62 72.74 -24.57
CA PRO A 42 9.23 72.31 -24.82
C PRO A 42 9.04 70.79 -24.83
N LYS A 43 10.11 70.01 -25.04
CA LYS A 43 10.07 68.54 -24.94
C LYS A 43 9.80 68.05 -23.52
N TYR A 44 10.15 68.85 -22.50
CA TYR A 44 9.88 68.50 -21.11
C TYR A 44 8.38 68.58 -20.77
N ASP A 45 7.66 69.56 -21.33
CA ASP A 45 6.20 69.65 -21.17
C ASP A 45 5.49 68.49 -21.86
N ALA A 46 5.93 68.13 -23.07
CA ALA A 46 5.41 66.96 -23.78
C ALA A 46 5.67 65.65 -23.01
N TYR A 47 6.83 65.54 -22.34
CA TYR A 47 7.15 64.43 -21.46
C TYR A 47 6.22 64.38 -20.24
N LEU A 48 5.97 65.52 -19.57
CA LEU A 48 5.04 65.59 -18.43
C LEU A 48 3.60 65.26 -18.83
N GLU A 49 3.15 65.72 -20.00
CA GLU A 49 1.82 65.42 -20.51
C GLU A 49 1.66 63.93 -20.87
N ALA A 50 2.67 63.33 -21.50
CA ALA A 50 2.71 61.89 -21.76
C ALA A 50 2.71 61.08 -20.45
N LYS A 51 3.48 61.51 -19.45
CA LYS A 51 3.52 60.87 -18.12
C LYS A 51 2.16 60.97 -17.40
N LYS A 52 1.45 62.10 -17.55
CA LYS A 52 0.09 62.27 -17.01
C LYS A 52 -0.91 61.34 -17.69
N LYS A 53 -0.82 61.16 -19.02
CA LYS A 53 -1.65 60.20 -19.77
C LYS A 53 -1.39 58.75 -19.33
N VAL A 54 -0.13 58.37 -19.11
CA VAL A 54 0.23 57.03 -18.59
C VAL A 54 -0.30 56.81 -17.17
N ARG A 55 -0.23 57.82 -16.29
CA ARG A 55 -0.82 57.74 -14.94
C ARG A 55 -2.32 57.53 -14.99
N GLN A 56 -3.02 58.27 -15.84
CA GLN A 56 -4.47 58.16 -15.96
C GLN A 56 -4.87 56.80 -16.52
N ALA A 57 -4.22 56.33 -17.59
CA ALA A 57 -4.45 55.00 -18.15
C ALA A 57 -4.18 53.87 -17.13
N ARG A 58 -3.16 54.03 -16.27
CA ARG A 58 -2.87 53.05 -15.21
C ARG A 58 -3.92 53.09 -14.09
N ALA A 59 -4.36 54.26 -13.66
CA ALA A 59 -5.43 54.40 -12.67
C ALA A 59 -6.75 53.80 -13.18
N ASP A 60 -7.07 54.01 -14.46
CA ASP A 60 -8.25 53.43 -15.10
C ASP A 60 -8.15 51.90 -15.21
N PHE A 61 -6.97 51.35 -15.50
CA PHE A 61 -6.73 49.91 -15.51
C PHE A 61 -6.85 49.29 -14.12
N GLU A 62 -6.26 49.92 -13.09
CA GLU A 62 -6.35 49.45 -11.70
C GLU A 62 -7.81 49.48 -11.20
N ALA A 63 -8.59 50.50 -11.59
CA ALA A 63 -10.01 50.56 -11.28
C ALA A 63 -10.82 49.43 -11.96
N GLN A 64 -10.52 49.11 -13.23
CA GLN A 64 -11.16 48.00 -13.95
C GLN A 64 -10.83 46.64 -13.35
N GLU A 65 -9.57 46.39 -12.94
CA GLU A 65 -9.17 45.14 -12.29
C GLU A 65 -9.83 44.99 -10.91
N LEU A 66 -9.88 46.07 -10.11
CA LEU A 66 -10.60 46.04 -8.83
C LEU A 66 -12.08 45.73 -9.02
N GLN A 67 -12.71 46.25 -10.08
CA GLN A 67 -14.10 45.95 -10.40
C GLN A 67 -14.30 44.47 -10.79
N LYS A 68 -13.42 43.90 -11.61
CA LYS A 68 -13.46 42.46 -11.95
C LYS A 68 -13.26 41.57 -10.72
N ILE A 69 -12.33 41.92 -9.84
CA ILE A 69 -12.10 41.18 -8.58
C ILE A 69 -13.33 41.26 -7.69
N ALA A 70 -13.97 42.43 -7.58
CA ALA A 70 -15.20 42.60 -6.81
C ALA A 70 -16.35 41.76 -7.39
N GLU A 71 -16.50 41.71 -8.72
CA GLU A 71 -17.49 40.87 -9.40
C GLU A 71 -17.22 39.38 -9.21
N GLN A 72 -15.96 38.94 -9.32
CA GLN A 72 -15.57 37.55 -9.06
C GLN A 72 -15.80 37.16 -7.59
N LYS A 73 -15.45 38.04 -6.66
CA LYS A 73 -15.68 37.84 -5.22
C LYS A 73 -17.19 37.72 -4.94
N LYS A 74 -18.00 38.61 -5.52
CA LYS A 74 -19.46 38.55 -5.38
C LYS A 74 -20.04 37.26 -5.98
N LYS A 75 -19.55 36.82 -7.15
CA LYS A 75 -19.97 35.56 -7.78
C LYS A 75 -19.60 34.35 -6.91
N LEU A 76 -18.40 34.34 -6.33
CA LEU A 76 -17.96 33.31 -5.37
C LEU A 76 -18.78 33.33 -4.08
N GLU A 77 -19.12 34.50 -3.55
CA GLU A 77 -19.98 34.65 -2.37
C GLU A 77 -21.40 34.14 -2.67
N GLU A 78 -21.97 34.44 -3.83
CA GLU A 78 -23.27 33.94 -4.28
C GLU A 78 -23.25 32.42 -4.54
N GLU A 79 -22.18 31.88 -5.15
CA GLU A 79 -22.00 30.44 -5.30
C GLU A 79 -21.81 29.74 -3.95
N ASN A 80 -21.03 30.32 -3.04
CA ASN A 80 -20.88 29.81 -1.67
C ASN A 80 -22.17 29.90 -0.86
N ALA A 81 -23.00 30.93 -1.06
CA ALA A 81 -24.31 31.06 -0.42
C ALA A 81 -25.31 30.03 -0.97
N LYS A 82 -25.25 29.72 -2.28
CA LYS A 82 -26.02 28.61 -2.88
C LYS A 82 -25.52 27.24 -2.42
N LEU A 83 -24.23 27.14 -2.11
CA LEU A 83 -23.59 25.97 -1.50
C LEU A 83 -23.62 26.00 0.03
N ALA A 84 -24.33 26.95 0.67
CA ALA A 84 -24.46 27.01 2.12
C ALA A 84 -25.23 25.78 2.59
N VAL A 85 -24.46 24.75 2.88
CA VAL A 85 -24.91 23.46 3.35
C VAL A 85 -25.69 23.71 4.65
N PRO A 86 -26.90 23.14 4.82
CA PRO A 86 -27.58 23.24 6.09
C PRO A 86 -26.67 22.73 7.22
N ALA A 87 -26.53 23.54 8.27
CA ALA A 87 -25.64 23.27 9.41
C ALA A 87 -26.00 21.97 10.15
N THR A 88 -27.25 21.54 10.02
CA THR A 88 -27.84 20.31 10.56
C THR A 88 -28.36 19.45 9.42
N ASP A 89 -27.94 18.18 9.38
CA ASP A 89 -28.41 17.17 8.43
C ASP A 89 -29.26 16.15 9.19
N SER A 90 -30.35 15.67 8.60
CA SER A 90 -31.15 14.59 9.21
C SER A 90 -30.63 13.26 8.71
N VAL A 91 -30.10 12.44 9.62
CA VAL A 91 -29.61 11.10 9.31
C VAL A 91 -30.63 10.11 9.84
N THR A 92 -31.07 9.17 9.00
CA THR A 92 -31.90 8.04 9.44
C THR A 92 -31.06 6.78 9.43
N ILE A 93 -30.75 6.23 10.61
CA ILE A 93 -30.10 4.93 10.76
C ILE A 93 -31.06 4.01 11.49
N ASP A 94 -31.28 2.82 10.94
CA ASP A 94 -32.09 1.77 11.57
C ASP A 94 -33.47 2.29 12.07
N GLU A 95 -34.14 3.05 11.20
CA GLU A 95 -35.48 3.65 11.41
C GLU A 95 -35.56 4.85 12.36
N GLU A 96 -34.45 5.28 12.96
CA GLU A 96 -34.41 6.48 13.81
C GLU A 96 -33.82 7.68 13.04
N THR A 97 -34.62 8.73 12.84
CA THR A 97 -34.17 9.98 12.23
C THR A 97 -33.69 10.96 13.29
N ILE A 98 -32.41 11.31 13.26
CA ILE A 98 -31.80 12.24 14.21
C ILE A 98 -31.17 13.41 13.43
N GLN A 99 -31.34 14.62 13.96
CA GLN A 99 -30.66 15.80 13.43
C GLN A 99 -29.22 15.82 13.94
N VAL A 100 -28.26 15.80 13.02
CA VAL A 100 -26.83 15.76 13.33
C VAL A 100 -26.16 16.99 12.72
N LYS A 101 -25.46 17.77 13.56
CA LYS A 101 -24.67 18.92 13.10
C LYS A 101 -23.33 18.45 12.54
N GLN A 102 -22.85 19.05 11.44
CA GLN A 102 -21.46 18.87 11.04
C GLN A 102 -20.54 19.44 12.11
N PRO A 103 -19.56 18.67 12.59
CA PRO A 103 -18.49 19.28 13.34
C PRO A 103 -17.68 20.16 12.37
N ASP A 104 -17.67 21.45 12.63
CA ASP A 104 -16.92 22.46 11.87
C ASP A 104 -15.49 22.58 12.40
N THR A 105 -15.22 22.02 13.58
CA THR A 105 -13.94 22.08 14.28
C THR A 105 -13.53 20.72 14.85
N VAL A 106 -12.23 20.50 15.04
CA VAL A 106 -11.68 19.29 15.69
C VAL A 106 -12.21 19.15 17.12
N GLN A 107 -12.43 20.27 17.81
CA GLN A 107 -13.02 20.35 19.14
C GLN A 107 -14.46 19.78 19.16
N GLU A 108 -15.27 20.11 18.17
CA GLU A 108 -16.62 19.53 18.02
C GLU A 108 -16.58 18.04 17.66
N VAL A 109 -15.57 17.58 16.90
CA VAL A 109 -15.37 16.15 16.60
C VAL A 109 -15.09 15.34 17.87
N ILE A 110 -14.33 15.92 18.80
CA ILE A 110 -13.84 15.28 20.03
C ILE A 110 -14.78 15.58 21.22
N GLY A 111 -15.82 16.38 21.03
CA GLY A 111 -16.70 16.82 22.12
C GLY A 111 -15.98 17.61 23.24
N LYS A 112 -14.77 18.11 22.99
CA LYS A 112 -13.95 18.85 23.97
C LYS A 112 -13.99 20.35 23.69
N LYS A 113 -14.19 21.17 24.73
CA LYS A 113 -14.22 22.65 24.59
C LYS A 113 -12.90 23.24 24.07
N THR A 114 -11.77 22.64 24.40
CA THR A 114 -10.44 23.06 23.95
C THR A 114 -9.53 21.85 23.81
N VAL A 115 -8.81 21.78 22.71
CA VAL A 115 -7.69 20.85 22.46
C VAL A 115 -6.45 21.73 22.35
N ARG A 116 -5.49 21.60 23.27
CA ARG A 116 -4.27 22.42 23.24
C ARG A 116 -3.25 21.85 22.27
N ASP A 117 -3.22 20.52 22.12
CA ASP A 117 -2.35 19.81 21.19
C ASP A 117 -3.09 18.62 20.58
N ILE A 118 -2.87 18.36 19.28
CA ILE A 118 -3.44 17.23 18.54
C ILE A 118 -3.02 15.88 19.12
N TYR A 119 -1.89 15.83 19.84
CA TYR A 119 -1.40 14.61 20.50
C TYR A 119 -2.07 14.33 21.87
N GLU A 120 -2.86 15.26 22.41
CA GLU A 120 -3.68 15.05 23.62
C GLU A 120 -5.01 14.31 23.31
N VAL A 121 -5.30 14.10 22.03
CA VAL A 121 -6.53 13.48 21.56
C VAL A 121 -6.33 11.97 21.47
N SER A 122 -6.97 11.23 22.38
CA SER A 122 -7.11 9.78 22.29
C SER A 122 -8.22 9.43 21.30
N THR A 123 -8.13 8.25 20.69
CA THR A 123 -9.22 7.67 19.89
C THR A 123 -10.51 7.46 20.70
N GLU A 124 -10.40 7.35 22.02
CA GLU A 124 -11.53 7.27 22.96
C GLU A 124 -12.23 8.61 23.17
N ASP A 125 -11.57 9.73 22.84
CA ASP A 125 -12.16 11.07 22.98
C ASP A 125 -13.09 11.41 21.81
N PHE A 126 -13.12 10.61 20.75
CA PHE A 126 -14.01 10.82 19.61
C PHE A 126 -15.42 10.33 19.96
N ASP A 127 -16.42 11.18 19.75
CA ASP A 127 -17.82 10.74 19.76
C ASP A 127 -18.12 9.98 18.46
N ILE A 128 -17.65 8.73 18.43
CA ILE A 128 -17.74 7.84 17.27
C ILE A 128 -19.19 7.70 16.83
N GLU A 129 -20.15 7.65 17.76
CA GLU A 129 -21.57 7.48 17.46
C GLU A 129 -22.14 8.65 16.64
N ILE A 130 -21.78 9.90 16.98
CA ILE A 130 -22.19 11.08 16.21
C ILE A 130 -21.59 11.05 14.79
N HIS A 131 -20.31 10.66 14.63
CA HIS A 131 -19.66 10.61 13.32
C HIS A 131 -20.08 9.39 12.49
N GLU A 132 -20.50 8.30 13.13
CA GLU A 132 -21.11 7.15 12.46
C GLU A 132 -22.37 7.54 11.72
N ARG A 133 -23.14 8.49 12.26
CA ARG A 133 -24.33 9.04 11.59
C ARG A 133 -23.98 9.74 10.26
N TRP A 134 -22.69 9.91 9.96
CA TRP A 134 -22.21 10.53 8.73
C TRP A 134 -21.80 9.53 7.65
N SER A 135 -21.95 8.24 7.92
CA SER A 135 -21.74 7.15 6.97
C SER A 135 -22.97 6.86 6.11
N LEU A 136 -22.78 6.09 5.03
CA LEU A 136 -23.90 5.53 4.27
C LEU A 136 -24.74 4.60 5.14
N ASN A 137 -26.04 4.52 4.86
CA ASN A 137 -26.90 3.54 5.53
C ASN A 137 -26.59 2.12 5.05
N LYS A 138 -26.84 1.10 5.87
CA LYS A 138 -26.71 -0.30 5.43
C LYS A 138 -27.59 -0.57 4.21
N SER A 139 -28.78 0.03 4.17
CA SER A 139 -29.75 -0.07 3.05
C SER A 139 -29.26 0.59 1.76
N ASP A 140 -28.32 1.52 1.82
CA ASP A 140 -27.81 2.24 0.66
C ASP A 140 -26.89 1.39 -0.19
N PHE A 141 -26.28 0.38 0.42
CA PHE A 141 -25.47 -0.63 -0.27
C PHE A 141 -26.35 -1.82 -0.64
N LEU A 142 -26.61 -2.03 -1.92
CA LEU A 142 -27.28 -3.23 -2.42
C LEU A 142 -26.26 -4.06 -3.20
N MET A 143 -26.40 -5.37 -3.13
CA MET A 143 -25.63 -6.28 -3.95
C MET A 143 -26.55 -7.37 -4.48
N ASP A 144 -26.13 -7.96 -5.57
CA ASP A 144 -26.75 -9.12 -6.14
C ASP A 144 -26.05 -10.40 -5.64
N ASP A 145 -26.62 -11.56 -5.96
CA ASP A 145 -26.04 -12.85 -5.58
C ASP A 145 -24.66 -13.06 -6.23
N PRO A 146 -23.64 -13.51 -5.48
CA PRO A 146 -22.32 -13.82 -6.04
C PRO A 146 -22.36 -14.95 -7.07
N GLN A 147 -21.52 -14.85 -8.10
CA GLN A 147 -21.45 -15.77 -9.21
C GLN A 147 -20.01 -16.04 -9.64
N TYR A 148 -19.77 -17.22 -10.21
CA TYR A 148 -18.55 -17.51 -10.95
C TYR A 148 -18.69 -17.04 -12.40
N ILE A 149 -17.66 -16.38 -12.90
CA ILE A 149 -17.59 -15.89 -14.27
C ILE A 149 -16.36 -16.51 -14.91
N VAL A 150 -16.57 -17.40 -15.87
CA VAL A 150 -15.50 -18.02 -16.65
C VAL A 150 -15.27 -17.16 -17.89
N VAL A 151 -14.01 -16.90 -18.23
CA VAL A 151 -13.61 -16.08 -19.37
C VAL A 151 -12.55 -16.82 -20.16
N ASP A 152 -12.67 -16.90 -21.49
CA ASP A 152 -11.65 -17.50 -22.34
C ASP A 152 -10.35 -16.68 -22.30
N GLY A 153 -9.26 -17.27 -21.83
CA GLY A 153 -7.94 -16.64 -21.83
C GLY A 153 -7.26 -16.66 -23.20
N LYS A 154 -6.31 -15.75 -23.44
CA LYS A 154 -5.55 -15.67 -24.71
C LYS A 154 -4.79 -16.97 -25.08
N ALA A 155 -4.49 -17.81 -24.09
CA ALA A 155 -3.81 -19.10 -24.28
C ALA A 155 -4.77 -20.30 -24.45
N GLY A 156 -6.08 -20.07 -24.48
CA GLY A 156 -7.10 -21.13 -24.50
C GLY A 156 -7.46 -21.69 -23.12
N ASP A 157 -6.73 -21.32 -22.07
CA ASP A 157 -7.06 -21.68 -20.70
C ASP A 157 -8.17 -20.75 -20.16
N PRO A 158 -9.29 -21.30 -19.67
CA PRO A 158 -10.35 -20.49 -19.09
C PRO A 158 -9.88 -19.86 -17.77
N ILE A 159 -10.06 -18.55 -17.62
CA ILE A 159 -9.84 -17.82 -16.38
C ILE A 159 -11.16 -17.78 -15.60
N LYS A 160 -11.15 -18.27 -14.37
CA LYS A 160 -12.31 -18.27 -13.47
C LYS A 160 -12.23 -17.06 -12.54
N TYR A 161 -13.27 -16.22 -12.59
CA TYR A 161 -13.51 -15.15 -11.63
C TYR A 161 -14.66 -15.54 -10.71
N TRP A 162 -14.64 -15.01 -9.48
CA TRP A 162 -15.77 -15.03 -8.56
C TRP A 162 -16.12 -13.58 -8.22
N GLY A 163 -17.40 -13.22 -8.10
CA GLY A 163 -17.76 -11.85 -7.76
C GLY A 163 -19.25 -11.54 -7.79
N PHE A 164 -19.60 -10.28 -7.57
CA PHE A 164 -20.97 -9.78 -7.58
C PHE A 164 -21.03 -8.33 -8.05
N THR A 165 -22.17 -7.91 -8.58
CA THR A 165 -22.43 -6.49 -8.80
C THR A 165 -23.07 -5.85 -7.58
N PHE A 166 -22.86 -4.55 -7.42
CA PHE A 166 -23.40 -3.79 -6.31
C PHE A 166 -23.90 -2.43 -6.77
N SER A 167 -24.73 -1.80 -5.95
CA SER A 167 -25.11 -0.40 -6.09
C SER A 167 -25.02 0.32 -4.76
N ILE A 168 -24.63 1.59 -4.82
CA ILE A 168 -24.54 2.48 -3.67
C ILE A 168 -25.37 3.73 -3.96
N LYS A 169 -26.33 4.01 -3.10
CA LYS A 169 -27.13 5.24 -3.14
C LYS A 169 -26.67 6.22 -2.08
N ASN A 170 -26.31 7.44 -2.46
CA ASN A 170 -26.10 8.49 -1.46
C ASN A 170 -27.46 9.06 -1.04
N THR A 171 -28.08 8.56 0.02
CA THR A 171 -29.34 9.12 0.54
C THR A 171 -29.16 10.38 1.37
N THR A 172 -27.91 10.79 1.66
CA THR A 172 -27.64 11.99 2.45
C THR A 172 -27.92 13.26 1.64
N THR A 173 -28.18 14.38 2.32
CA THR A 173 -28.43 15.67 1.67
C THR A 173 -27.16 16.34 1.13
N LYS A 174 -25.99 15.75 1.38
CA LYS A 174 -24.69 16.30 1.01
C LYS A 174 -23.98 15.46 -0.04
N PRO A 175 -23.15 16.08 -0.89
CA PRO A 175 -22.27 15.34 -1.77
C PRO A 175 -21.26 14.49 -0.96
N ARG A 176 -21.11 13.20 -1.28
CA ARG A 176 -20.23 12.27 -0.56
C ARG A 176 -19.08 11.76 -1.42
N ARG A 177 -17.94 11.49 -0.81
CA ARG A 177 -16.82 10.81 -1.47
C ARG A 177 -16.84 9.35 -1.05
N ILE A 178 -17.25 8.48 -1.96
CA ILE A 178 -17.39 7.04 -1.70
C ILE A 178 -16.47 6.33 -2.67
N MET A 179 -15.66 5.40 -2.15
CA MET A 179 -14.74 4.59 -2.94
C MET A 179 -14.69 3.20 -2.32
N PRO A 180 -15.64 2.32 -2.69
CA PRO A 180 -15.72 1.00 -2.08
C PRO A 180 -14.48 0.20 -2.46
N VAL A 181 -13.83 -0.40 -1.47
CA VAL A 181 -12.75 -1.36 -1.67
C VAL A 181 -13.17 -2.66 -1.01
N PHE A 182 -13.09 -3.76 -1.74
CA PHE A 182 -13.55 -5.07 -1.31
C PHE A 182 -12.36 -5.96 -0.92
N VAL A 183 -12.46 -6.62 0.22
CA VAL A 183 -11.47 -7.59 0.70
C VAL A 183 -12.19 -8.87 1.10
N ALA A 184 -11.77 -10.01 0.56
CA ALA A 184 -12.35 -11.30 0.91
C ALA A 184 -11.54 -11.97 2.02
N VAL A 185 -12.22 -12.37 3.09
CA VAL A 185 -11.65 -13.01 4.27
C VAL A 185 -12.35 -14.36 4.46
N THR A 186 -11.59 -15.44 4.52
CA THR A 186 -12.09 -16.80 4.70
C THR A 186 -11.54 -17.43 5.98
N ASP A 187 -12.03 -18.60 6.37
CA ASP A 187 -11.43 -19.43 7.42
C ASP A 187 -10.02 -19.96 7.04
N LYS A 188 -9.65 -19.91 5.76
CA LYS A 188 -8.32 -20.28 5.25
C LYS A 188 -7.34 -19.12 5.11
N GLY A 189 -7.77 -17.90 5.41
CA GLY A 189 -6.96 -16.70 5.27
C GLY A 189 -7.61 -15.62 4.41
N VAL A 190 -6.81 -14.62 4.03
CA VAL A 190 -7.31 -13.44 3.33
C VAL A 190 -6.89 -13.43 1.88
N PHE A 191 -7.88 -13.26 1.02
CA PHE A 191 -7.73 -13.16 -0.41
C PHE A 191 -7.89 -11.69 -0.80
N SER A 192 -6.77 -11.00 -0.92
CA SER A 192 -6.73 -9.60 -1.33
C SER A 192 -6.09 -9.45 -2.71
N TYR A 193 -6.87 -9.06 -3.71
CA TYR A 193 -6.39 -8.24 -4.82
C TYR A 193 -7.54 -7.31 -5.17
N GLN A 194 -7.30 -5.99 -5.21
CA GLN A 194 -8.34 -5.00 -5.48
C GLN A 194 -8.98 -5.28 -6.83
N THR A 195 -10.18 -5.85 -6.81
CA THR A 195 -10.98 -6.04 -8.02
C THR A 195 -12.36 -5.50 -7.71
N GLY A 196 -12.50 -4.19 -7.77
CA GLY A 196 -13.81 -3.59 -7.77
C GLY A 196 -13.80 -2.08 -7.86
N GLY A 197 -14.86 -1.54 -8.44
CA GLY A 197 -14.97 -0.12 -8.74
C GLY A 197 -16.34 0.23 -9.29
N PHE A 198 -16.61 1.52 -9.40
CA PHE A 198 -17.84 1.97 -10.05
C PHE A 198 -17.75 1.74 -11.55
N LEU A 199 -18.84 1.24 -12.10
CA LEU A 199 -19.07 1.17 -13.53
C LEU A 199 -19.76 2.46 -13.98
N PRO A 200 -19.44 3.00 -15.19
CA PRO A 200 -20.00 4.25 -15.67
C PRO A 200 -21.54 4.26 -15.76
N GLN A 201 -22.15 3.08 -15.95
CA GLN A 201 -23.60 2.93 -16.17
C GLN A 201 -24.12 1.62 -15.55
N ARG A 202 -25.37 1.63 -15.04
CA ARG A 202 -26.09 0.43 -14.55
C ARG A 202 -26.09 -0.73 -15.54
N ILE A 203 -26.23 -0.38 -16.82
CA ILE A 203 -26.25 -1.30 -17.95
C ILE A 203 -24.98 -2.17 -18.02
N ALA A 204 -23.83 -1.63 -17.60
CA ALA A 204 -22.57 -2.39 -17.56
C ALA A 204 -22.48 -3.34 -16.37
N ALA A 205 -23.21 -3.09 -15.29
CA ALA A 205 -23.39 -4.05 -14.21
C ALA A 205 -24.37 -5.15 -14.64
N ASP A 206 -25.50 -4.77 -15.25
CA ASP A 206 -26.53 -5.71 -15.71
C ASP A 206 -26.03 -6.66 -16.83
N SER A 207 -25.01 -6.26 -17.62
CA SER A 207 -24.40 -7.10 -18.65
C SER A 207 -23.47 -8.20 -18.12
N MET A 208 -23.09 -8.15 -16.84
CA MET A 208 -22.20 -9.15 -16.24
C MET A 208 -22.93 -10.48 -15.94
N TYR A 209 -24.26 -10.46 -15.88
CA TYR A 209 -25.11 -11.65 -15.69
C TYR A 209 -25.26 -12.54 -16.93
N ARG A 210 -24.49 -12.29 -17.98
CA ARG A 210 -24.59 -13.03 -19.24
C ARG A 210 -23.79 -14.33 -19.10
N PRO A 211 -24.42 -15.51 -19.25
CA PRO A 211 -23.67 -16.68 -19.69
C PRO A 211 -22.95 -16.31 -20.99
N LEU A 212 -21.68 -16.71 -21.16
CA LEU A 212 -20.93 -16.48 -22.41
C LEU A 212 -21.57 -17.17 -23.63
N THR A 213 -22.64 -17.92 -23.44
CA THR A 213 -23.29 -18.71 -24.47
C THR A 213 -24.42 -17.92 -25.14
N ASP A 214 -24.02 -17.27 -26.23
CA ASP A 214 -24.84 -16.88 -27.38
C ASP A 214 -25.65 -15.56 -27.25
N THR A 215 -25.35 -14.62 -28.15
CA THR A 215 -25.95 -13.27 -28.28
C THR A 215 -27.42 -13.31 -28.73
N SER A 216 -28.03 -14.49 -28.78
CA SER A 216 -29.38 -14.76 -29.28
C SER A 216 -30.46 -14.68 -28.19
N SER A 217 -30.09 -14.39 -26.94
CA SER A 217 -31.01 -14.36 -25.80
C SER A 217 -32.15 -13.33 -25.98
N VAL A 218 -33.36 -13.66 -25.50
CA VAL A 218 -34.52 -12.75 -25.55
C VAL A 218 -34.25 -11.44 -24.79
N ARG A 219 -33.37 -11.50 -23.78
CA ARG A 219 -32.96 -10.35 -22.97
C ARG A 219 -32.02 -9.42 -23.75
N ASP A 220 -31.12 -9.97 -24.56
CA ASP A 220 -30.26 -9.19 -25.48
C ASP A 220 -31.07 -8.50 -26.58
N LYS A 221 -32.07 -9.20 -27.14
CA LYS A 221 -32.99 -8.59 -28.12
C LYS A 221 -33.78 -7.42 -27.53
N LYS A 222 -34.18 -7.52 -26.25
CA LYS A 222 -34.85 -6.44 -25.54
C LYS A 222 -33.92 -5.24 -25.29
N LEU A 223 -32.68 -5.47 -24.86
CA LEU A 223 -31.70 -4.40 -24.63
C LEU A 223 -31.25 -3.72 -25.93
N LEU A 224 -31.05 -4.50 -27.01
CA LEU A 224 -30.84 -3.98 -28.36
C LEU A 224 -32.01 -3.11 -28.82
N SER A 225 -33.25 -3.51 -28.49
CA SER A 225 -34.44 -2.69 -28.77
C SER A 225 -34.51 -1.40 -27.96
N GLU A 226 -33.74 -1.31 -26.86
CA GLU A 226 -33.57 -0.12 -26.02
C GLU A 226 -32.31 0.70 -26.43
N ASN A 227 -31.72 0.43 -27.61
CA ASN A 227 -30.48 1.06 -28.12
C ASN A 227 -29.25 0.86 -27.22
N VAL A 228 -29.26 -0.20 -26.42
CA VAL A 228 -28.13 -0.58 -25.59
C VAL A 228 -27.27 -1.58 -26.35
N PRO A 229 -26.03 -1.24 -26.76
CA PRO A 229 -25.16 -2.18 -27.43
C PRO A 229 -24.82 -3.35 -26.47
N PRO A 230 -24.85 -4.60 -26.94
CA PRO A 230 -24.35 -5.72 -26.15
C PRO A 230 -22.89 -5.43 -25.80
N LEU A 231 -22.59 -5.35 -24.51
CA LEU A 231 -21.20 -5.17 -24.07
C LEU A 231 -20.39 -6.35 -24.58
N GLU A 232 -19.38 -6.03 -25.39
CA GLU A 232 -18.35 -6.95 -25.82
C GLU A 232 -17.69 -7.53 -24.55
N SER A 233 -17.99 -8.80 -24.28
CA SER A 233 -17.47 -9.72 -23.25
C SER A 233 -16.95 -9.14 -21.92
N VAL A 234 -17.33 -9.79 -20.81
CA VAL A 234 -16.63 -9.68 -19.51
C VAL A 234 -15.11 -9.79 -19.67
N SER A 235 -14.61 -10.47 -20.71
CA SER A 235 -13.19 -10.55 -21.05
C SER A 235 -12.52 -9.19 -21.30
N GLN A 236 -13.18 -8.26 -22.01
CA GLN A 236 -12.60 -6.94 -22.27
C GLN A 236 -12.58 -6.08 -21.01
N LEU A 237 -13.68 -6.03 -20.26
CA LEU A 237 -13.75 -5.33 -18.96
C LEU A 237 -12.75 -5.90 -17.95
N ALA A 238 -12.62 -7.22 -17.85
CA ALA A 238 -11.64 -7.86 -16.99
C ALA A 238 -10.21 -7.57 -17.47
N THR A 239 -9.94 -7.63 -18.78
CA THR A 239 -8.62 -7.31 -19.36
C THR A 239 -8.24 -5.84 -19.16
N GLU A 240 -9.19 -4.93 -19.30
CA GLU A 240 -9.00 -3.48 -19.10
C GLU A 240 -8.86 -3.12 -17.61
N LEU A 241 -9.63 -3.76 -16.72
CA LEU A 241 -9.58 -3.51 -15.27
C LEU A 241 -8.39 -4.17 -14.58
N LEU A 242 -7.93 -5.35 -15.06
CA LEU A 242 -6.92 -6.16 -14.37
C LEU A 242 -5.53 -6.13 -14.99
N GLY A 243 -5.43 -5.78 -16.28
CA GLY A 243 -4.18 -5.88 -17.02
C GLY A 243 -3.70 -7.33 -17.22
N GLU A 244 -2.80 -7.53 -18.18
CA GLU A 244 -2.35 -8.85 -18.65
C GLU A 244 -1.52 -9.68 -17.64
N GLY A 245 -1.26 -9.17 -16.43
CA GLY A 245 -0.27 -9.73 -15.52
C GLY A 245 -0.75 -10.16 -14.12
N GLY A 246 -2.04 -10.02 -13.78
CA GLY A 246 -2.54 -10.28 -12.43
C GLY A 246 -2.06 -9.30 -11.35
N ALA A 247 -0.92 -8.64 -11.55
CA ALA A 247 -0.56 -7.40 -10.92
C ALA A 247 -1.42 -6.28 -11.53
N SER A 248 -2.34 -5.74 -10.73
CA SER A 248 -3.11 -4.53 -11.03
C SER A 248 -2.23 -3.45 -11.67
N LYS A 249 -2.21 -3.40 -13.00
CA LYS A 249 -1.77 -2.24 -13.79
C LYS A 249 -2.99 -1.39 -14.13
N LEU A 250 -3.78 -1.02 -13.11
CA LEU A 250 -4.63 0.17 -13.22
C LEU A 250 -3.71 1.39 -13.37
N ALA A 251 -3.24 1.61 -14.60
CA ALA A 251 -2.63 2.86 -15.07
C ALA A 251 -3.69 3.90 -15.43
N ILE A 252 -4.98 3.54 -15.34
CA ILE A 252 -6.06 4.50 -15.15
C ILE A 252 -6.27 4.55 -13.64
N PRO A 253 -5.69 5.51 -12.89
CA PRO A 253 -6.15 5.73 -11.53
C PRO A 253 -7.67 5.89 -11.60
N PRO A 254 -8.46 5.21 -10.75
CA PRO A 254 -9.90 5.42 -10.71
C PRO A 254 -10.12 6.94 -10.72
N GLU A 255 -10.92 7.42 -11.68
CA GLU A 255 -11.15 8.86 -11.85
C GLU A 255 -11.33 9.50 -10.47
N PRO A 256 -10.69 10.65 -10.19
CA PRO A 256 -10.55 11.18 -8.85
C PRO A 256 -11.90 11.22 -8.15
N VAL A 257 -12.09 10.30 -7.21
CA VAL A 257 -13.15 10.24 -6.21
C VAL A 257 -14.39 11.04 -6.63
N ALA A 258 -15.13 10.53 -7.62
CA ALA A 258 -16.24 11.29 -8.17
C ALA A 258 -17.29 11.48 -7.09
N THR A 259 -17.45 12.72 -6.62
CA THR A 259 -18.38 13.10 -5.56
C THR A 259 -19.80 12.63 -5.91
N PHE A 260 -20.39 11.80 -5.06
CA PHE A 260 -21.77 11.31 -5.16
C PHE A 260 -22.70 12.43 -4.77
N GLN A 261 -23.52 12.91 -5.68
CA GLN A 261 -24.53 13.91 -5.35
C GLN A 261 -25.63 13.30 -4.46
N PRO A 262 -26.34 14.12 -3.67
CA PRO A 262 -27.53 13.68 -2.93
C PRO A 262 -28.53 12.95 -3.86
N GLY A 263 -29.01 11.79 -3.42
CA GLY A 263 -29.92 10.92 -4.17
C GLY A 263 -29.26 10.10 -5.30
N GLN A 264 -28.00 10.37 -5.66
CA GLN A 264 -27.30 9.67 -6.74
C GLN A 264 -27.08 8.20 -6.36
N THR A 265 -27.47 7.30 -7.25
CA THR A 265 -27.10 5.88 -7.20
C THR A 265 -26.00 5.62 -8.20
N ARG A 266 -24.98 4.85 -7.82
CA ARG A 266 -24.00 4.30 -8.75
C ARG A 266 -23.91 2.80 -8.60
N TRP A 267 -23.48 2.16 -9.66
CA TRP A 267 -23.31 0.72 -9.75
C TRP A 267 -21.85 0.40 -9.88
N GLY A 268 -21.47 -0.77 -9.40
CA GLY A 268 -20.11 -1.26 -9.50
C GLY A 268 -20.06 -2.77 -9.49
N ILE A 269 -18.85 -3.28 -9.54
CA ILE A 269 -18.59 -4.71 -9.50
C ILE A 269 -17.46 -4.99 -8.51
N ALA A 270 -17.55 -6.12 -7.81
CA ALA A 270 -16.45 -6.72 -7.07
C ALA A 270 -16.14 -8.10 -7.69
N LEU A 271 -14.90 -8.34 -8.08
CA LEU A 271 -14.41 -9.59 -8.66
C LEU A 271 -13.23 -10.12 -7.84
N TRP A 272 -12.88 -11.38 -8.00
CA TRP A 272 -11.68 -12.03 -7.48
C TRP A 272 -11.29 -13.08 -8.50
N ARG A 273 -10.02 -13.07 -8.93
CA ARG A 273 -9.48 -14.07 -9.86
C ARG A 273 -8.97 -15.26 -9.07
N ASP A 274 -9.11 -16.47 -9.62
CA ASP A 274 -8.55 -17.70 -9.06
C ASP A 274 -8.93 -17.90 -7.58
N PHE A 275 -10.17 -17.52 -7.27
CA PHE A 275 -10.71 -17.55 -5.91
C PHE A 275 -10.79 -19.01 -5.43
N ASN A 276 -9.92 -19.37 -4.47
CA ASN A 276 -9.91 -20.70 -3.88
C ASN A 276 -11.26 -20.94 -3.19
N ASP A 277 -11.92 -22.02 -3.56
CA ASP A 277 -13.24 -22.39 -3.08
C ASP A 277 -13.20 -23.39 -1.92
N GLU A 278 -12.03 -23.72 -1.38
CA GLU A 278 -11.88 -24.59 -0.20
C GLU A 278 -12.08 -23.86 1.15
N PHE A 279 -13.16 -23.08 1.30
CA PHE A 279 -13.51 -22.37 2.54
C PHE A 279 -14.94 -22.71 3.00
N THR A 280 -15.19 -22.67 4.30
CA THR A 280 -16.55 -22.83 4.85
C THR A 280 -17.20 -21.47 5.09
N ASP A 281 -16.43 -20.51 5.62
CA ASP A 281 -16.91 -19.18 5.95
C ASP A 281 -16.26 -18.12 5.05
N LEU A 282 -17.07 -17.18 4.54
CA LEU A 282 -16.58 -16.04 3.76
C LEU A 282 -17.16 -14.72 4.27
N LYS A 283 -16.28 -13.78 4.54
CA LYS A 283 -16.60 -12.40 4.89
C LYS A 283 -16.01 -11.47 3.85
N ILE A 284 -16.84 -10.64 3.23
CA ILE A 284 -16.38 -9.56 2.35
C ILE A 284 -16.42 -8.25 3.13
N LEU A 285 -15.25 -7.62 3.30
CA LEU A 285 -15.13 -6.31 3.92
C LEU A 285 -15.24 -5.25 2.84
N VAL A 286 -16.15 -4.29 3.03
CA VAL A 286 -16.32 -3.14 2.14
C VAL A 286 -15.83 -1.88 2.87
N HIS A 287 -14.66 -1.41 2.48
CA HIS A 287 -14.05 -0.16 2.97
C HIS A 287 -14.56 1.06 2.19
N GLY A 288 -14.24 2.27 2.66
CA GLY A 288 -14.46 3.50 1.88
C GLY A 288 -15.93 3.91 1.68
N LEU A 289 -16.83 3.29 2.45
CA LEU A 289 -18.25 3.68 2.59
C LEU A 289 -18.47 4.73 3.69
N THR A 290 -17.48 4.95 4.54
CA THR A 290 -17.54 5.85 5.69
C THR A 290 -16.38 6.84 5.66
N ASN A 291 -16.59 8.02 6.26
CA ASN A 291 -15.49 8.95 6.52
C ASN A 291 -14.69 8.60 7.79
N ALA A 292 -15.07 7.52 8.52
CA ALA A 292 -14.50 7.16 9.82
C ALA A 292 -12.99 6.98 9.78
N HIS A 293 -12.46 6.51 8.65
CA HIS A 293 -11.03 6.39 8.36
C HIS A 293 -10.21 7.68 8.55
N ARG A 294 -10.85 8.85 8.60
CA ARG A 294 -10.15 10.14 8.81
C ARG A 294 -10.08 10.56 10.28
N TYR A 295 -10.79 9.87 11.15
CA TYR A 295 -10.98 10.28 12.54
C TYR A 295 -10.35 9.32 13.53
N ASN A 296 -10.28 8.03 13.20
CA ASN A 296 -9.63 7.04 14.04
C ASN A 296 -8.78 6.09 13.18
N ASP A 297 -7.47 6.27 13.23
CA ASP A 297 -6.54 5.44 12.46
C ASP A 297 -6.47 4.00 13.00
N LYS A 298 -6.82 3.78 14.27
CA LYS A 298 -6.73 2.49 14.97
C LYS A 298 -7.94 1.60 14.77
N LEU A 299 -9.10 2.18 14.48
CA LEU A 299 -10.35 1.48 14.28
C LEU A 299 -10.99 1.90 12.96
N ARG A 300 -11.25 0.91 12.12
CA ARG A 300 -11.82 1.14 10.81
C ARG A 300 -13.22 0.54 10.75
N ARG A 301 -14.23 1.39 10.58
CA ARG A 301 -15.60 0.91 10.37
C ARG A 301 -15.78 0.42 8.93
N VAL A 302 -16.12 -0.85 8.78
CA VAL A 302 -16.30 -1.54 7.49
C VAL A 302 -17.66 -2.18 7.43
N LEU A 303 -18.27 -2.25 6.24
CA LEU A 303 -19.46 -3.06 6.04
C LEU A 303 -18.99 -4.48 5.77
N VAL A 304 -19.47 -5.45 6.55
CA VAL A 304 -19.11 -6.87 6.41
C VAL A 304 -20.29 -7.59 5.79
N LEU A 305 -20.07 -8.20 4.63
CA LEU A 305 -21.01 -9.11 3.98
C LEU A 305 -20.63 -10.52 4.38
N SER A 306 -21.52 -11.24 5.05
CA SER A 306 -21.25 -12.59 5.56
C SER A 306 -21.91 -13.64 4.69
N PHE A 307 -21.16 -14.66 4.35
CA PHE A 307 -21.59 -15.81 3.56
C PHE A 307 -21.13 -17.08 4.26
N ASN A 308 -21.95 -18.12 4.16
CA ASN A 308 -21.58 -19.46 4.56
C ASN A 308 -21.69 -20.38 3.35
N ARG A 309 -20.81 -21.37 3.27
CA ARG A 309 -20.89 -22.41 2.26
C ARG A 309 -21.70 -23.56 2.82
N ASN A 310 -22.81 -23.89 2.17
CA ASN A 310 -23.50 -25.13 2.46
C ASN A 310 -22.70 -26.26 1.83
N ASP A 311 -21.82 -26.89 2.61
CA ASP A 311 -20.96 -27.97 2.16
C ASP A 311 -21.77 -29.14 1.57
N ASP A 312 -21.40 -29.52 0.36
CA ASP A 312 -21.55 -30.88 -0.14
C ASP A 312 -20.14 -31.46 -0.12
N GLU A 313 -19.84 -32.35 0.83
CA GLU A 313 -18.50 -32.91 1.11
C GLU A 313 -17.82 -33.53 -0.13
N PHE A 314 -18.56 -33.73 -1.23
CA PHE A 314 -18.11 -34.40 -2.45
C PHE A 314 -17.91 -33.47 -3.66
N ASP A 315 -18.46 -32.26 -3.67
CA ASP A 315 -18.38 -31.36 -4.83
C ASP A 315 -18.39 -29.89 -4.40
N VAL A 316 -17.20 -29.40 -4.03
CA VAL A 316 -16.94 -28.00 -3.70
C VAL A 316 -17.48 -27.12 -4.83
N GLU A 317 -17.31 -27.46 -6.11
CA GLU A 317 -17.79 -26.62 -7.22
C GLU A 317 -19.33 -26.47 -7.31
N ARG A 318 -20.11 -27.38 -6.70
CA ARG A 318 -21.58 -27.33 -6.67
C ARG A 318 -22.19 -26.71 -5.42
N SER A 319 -21.41 -26.61 -4.35
CA SER A 319 -21.88 -26.02 -3.09
C SER A 319 -22.23 -24.53 -3.28
N ARG A 320 -23.38 -24.14 -2.73
CA ARG A 320 -23.93 -22.80 -2.87
C ARG A 320 -23.51 -21.93 -1.70
N LEU A 321 -23.01 -20.72 -1.99
CA LEU A 321 -22.84 -19.68 -0.99
C LEU A 321 -24.22 -19.14 -0.56
N VAL A 322 -24.47 -19.20 0.74
CA VAL A 322 -25.66 -18.65 1.38
C VAL A 322 -25.28 -17.32 2.00
N TYR A 323 -25.86 -16.24 1.49
CA TYR A 323 -25.72 -14.93 2.10
C TYR A 323 -26.43 -14.89 3.46
N LEU A 324 -25.67 -14.65 4.53
CA LEU A 324 -26.18 -14.59 5.90
C LEU A 324 -26.67 -13.19 6.27
N GLY A 325 -26.13 -12.15 5.62
CA GLY A 325 -26.47 -10.76 5.91
C GLY A 325 -25.28 -9.82 5.82
N LYS A 326 -25.54 -8.54 6.06
CA LYS A 326 -24.53 -7.48 6.12
C LYS A 326 -24.64 -6.74 7.43
N ASP A 327 -23.50 -6.42 8.03
CA ASP A 327 -23.46 -5.65 9.25
C ASP A 327 -22.29 -4.67 9.28
N TRP A 328 -22.42 -3.60 10.04
CA TRP A 328 -21.30 -2.70 10.30
C TRP A 328 -20.42 -3.33 11.37
N SER A 329 -19.12 -3.41 11.11
CA SER A 329 -18.16 -3.92 12.08
C SER A 329 -16.93 -3.03 12.17
N TYR A 330 -16.28 -3.09 13.33
CA TYR A 330 -14.99 -2.45 13.53
C TYR A 330 -13.87 -3.43 13.21
N GLN A 331 -13.10 -3.09 12.20
CA GLN A 331 -11.83 -3.74 11.91
C GLN A 331 -10.75 -3.07 12.75
N TRP A 332 -10.10 -3.84 13.61
CA TRP A 332 -8.96 -3.38 14.38
C TRP A 332 -7.75 -3.21 13.46
N MET A 333 -7.23 -1.99 13.39
CA MET A 333 -5.98 -1.66 12.71
C MET A 333 -4.83 -1.86 13.70
N TRP A 334 -4.56 -3.13 14.04
CA TRP A 334 -3.50 -3.52 14.96
C TRP A 334 -2.13 -2.95 14.57
N ASP A 335 -1.95 -2.70 13.28
CA ASP A 335 -0.78 -2.07 12.70
C ASP A 335 -0.57 -0.64 13.23
N GLN A 336 -1.63 0.15 13.31
CA GLN A 336 -1.58 1.51 13.86
C GLN A 336 -1.40 1.53 15.38
N ASP A 337 -1.77 0.44 16.06
CA ASP A 337 -1.51 0.22 17.48
C ASP A 337 -0.16 -0.42 17.79
N THR A 338 0.60 -0.81 16.76
CA THR A 338 1.91 -1.41 16.91
C THR A 338 2.98 -0.31 17.00
N VAL A 339 3.71 -0.30 18.11
CA VAL A 339 4.81 0.64 18.36
C VAL A 339 6.07 -0.08 18.80
N VAL A 340 7.22 0.55 18.58
CA VAL A 340 8.48 0.18 19.24
C VAL A 340 8.55 1.01 20.53
N PRO A 341 8.49 0.40 21.72
CA PRO A 341 8.44 1.15 22.98
C PRO A 341 9.71 2.00 23.16
N ILE A 342 9.61 3.18 23.75
CA ILE A 342 10.80 4.00 24.06
C ILE A 342 11.47 3.42 25.31
N PRO A 343 12.80 3.21 25.32
CA PRO A 343 13.47 2.68 26.50
C PRO A 343 13.51 3.72 27.63
N ASP A 344 13.38 3.27 28.88
CA ASP A 344 13.32 4.15 30.06
C ASP A 344 14.60 4.99 30.24
N ASP A 345 15.75 4.46 29.82
CA ASP A 345 17.02 5.17 29.75
C ASP A 345 17.42 5.36 28.28
N ALA A 346 17.70 6.61 27.89
CA ALA A 346 18.16 6.98 26.55
C ALA A 346 19.50 6.34 26.15
N LYS A 347 20.25 5.79 27.10
CA LYS A 347 21.48 5.01 26.90
C LYS A 347 21.21 3.53 26.62
N THR A 348 20.06 3.00 27.00
CA THR A 348 19.70 1.61 26.73
C THR A 348 19.40 1.46 25.25
N PRO A 349 20.14 0.62 24.51
CA PRO A 349 19.86 0.41 23.09
C PRO A 349 18.55 -0.35 22.93
N GLN A 350 17.68 0.15 22.05
CA GLN A 350 16.41 -0.50 21.74
C GLN A 350 16.58 -1.83 21.00
N ILE A 351 17.61 -1.89 20.16
CA ILE A 351 18.06 -3.12 19.51
C ILE A 351 19.13 -3.70 20.43
N MET A 352 18.77 -4.76 21.13
CA MET A 352 19.68 -5.52 21.98
C MET A 352 20.40 -6.51 21.10
N ASP A 353 21.71 -6.68 21.28
CA ASP A 353 22.47 -7.72 20.59
C ASP A 353 23.42 -8.42 21.54
N LYS A 354 23.72 -9.68 21.21
CA LYS A 354 24.61 -10.51 21.97
C LYS A 354 25.33 -11.48 21.06
N THR A 355 26.63 -11.64 21.27
CA THR A 355 27.37 -12.74 20.66
C THR A 355 27.37 -13.92 21.64
N VAL A 356 26.91 -15.09 21.19
CA VAL A 356 26.87 -16.33 21.96
C VAL A 356 27.80 -17.36 21.32
N ALA A 357 28.60 -18.04 22.14
CA ALA A 357 29.43 -19.15 21.69
C ALA A 357 28.57 -20.40 21.50
N THR A 358 28.70 -21.03 20.34
CA THR A 358 28.08 -22.33 20.03
C THR A 358 28.91 -23.48 20.63
N PRO A 359 28.35 -24.70 20.78
CA PRO A 359 29.12 -25.86 21.23
C PRO A 359 30.34 -26.19 20.36
N SER A 360 30.34 -25.79 19.09
CA SER A 360 31.49 -25.94 18.18
C SER A 360 32.56 -24.84 18.36
N GLY A 361 32.34 -23.88 19.27
CA GLY A 361 33.23 -22.73 19.49
C GLY A 361 33.01 -21.57 18.52
N ALA A 362 32.16 -21.72 17.49
CA ALA A 362 31.81 -20.63 16.60
C ALA A 362 30.99 -19.56 17.35
N GLN A 363 31.21 -18.30 17.03
CA GLN A 363 30.47 -17.17 17.59
C GLN A 363 29.22 -16.91 16.75
N ARG A 364 28.06 -16.75 17.39
CA ARG A 364 26.80 -16.36 16.73
C ARG A 364 26.32 -15.03 17.29
N LEU A 365 26.12 -14.07 16.40
CA LEU A 365 25.45 -12.82 16.74
C LEU A 365 23.94 -13.07 16.76
N LEU A 366 23.32 -12.72 17.88
CA LEU A 366 21.88 -12.70 18.09
C LEU A 366 21.48 -11.25 18.35
N TRP A 367 20.29 -10.85 17.92
CA TRP A 367 19.73 -9.57 18.31
C TRP A 367 18.23 -9.66 18.53
N ALA A 368 17.71 -8.72 19.31
CA ALA A 368 16.34 -8.66 19.72
C ALA A 368 15.84 -7.21 19.71
N CYS A 369 14.58 -7.03 19.31
CA CYS A 369 13.93 -5.73 19.31
C CYS A 369 12.50 -5.88 19.85
N PRO A 370 12.08 -5.07 20.83
CA PRO A 370 10.74 -5.19 21.38
C PRO A 370 9.72 -4.43 20.52
N PHE A 371 8.54 -4.98 20.45
CA PHE A 371 7.35 -4.37 19.88
C PHE A 371 6.24 -4.39 20.90
N ARG A 372 5.31 -3.46 20.77
CA ARG A 372 4.18 -3.32 21.65
C ARG A 372 2.93 -3.13 20.81
N VAL A 373 1.94 -3.98 21.01
CA VAL A 373 0.63 -3.88 20.34
C VAL A 373 -0.43 -3.66 21.41
N THR A 374 -1.28 -2.65 21.25
CA THR A 374 -2.36 -2.38 22.21
C THR A 374 -3.70 -2.66 21.54
N ASN A 375 -4.57 -3.44 22.17
CA ASN A 375 -5.93 -3.57 21.69
C ASN A 375 -6.73 -2.31 22.07
N SER A 376 -6.85 -1.37 21.13
CA SER A 376 -7.65 -0.15 21.29
C SER A 376 -9.15 -0.35 21.06
N THR A 377 -9.59 -1.57 20.75
CA THR A 377 -11.00 -1.86 20.52
C THR A 377 -11.74 -2.07 21.85
N PRO A 378 -13.06 -1.85 21.90
CA PRO A 378 -13.87 -2.10 23.10
C PRO A 378 -14.13 -3.60 23.36
N GLN A 379 -13.66 -4.50 22.49
CA GLN A 379 -13.90 -5.94 22.57
C GLN A 379 -12.57 -6.69 22.64
N ALA A 380 -12.59 -7.92 23.17
CA ALA A 380 -11.41 -8.76 23.11
C ALA A 380 -11.08 -9.09 21.64
N GLN A 381 -9.80 -9.08 21.30
CA GLN A 381 -9.31 -9.38 19.95
C GLN A 381 -8.31 -10.51 19.99
N ASN A 382 -8.37 -11.40 19.00
CA ASN A 382 -7.34 -12.40 18.80
C ASN A 382 -6.34 -11.86 17.78
N LEU A 383 -5.07 -11.73 18.17
CA LEU A 383 -3.97 -11.36 17.29
C LEU A 383 -3.09 -12.59 17.07
N LYS A 384 -3.13 -13.16 15.87
CA LYS A 384 -2.19 -14.17 15.39
C LYS A 384 -1.02 -13.46 14.71
N ILE A 385 0.19 -13.70 15.19
CA ILE A 385 1.42 -13.16 14.59
C ILE A 385 2.06 -14.28 13.80
N ASP A 386 2.20 -14.05 12.50
CA ASP A 386 2.79 -15.01 11.57
C ASP A 386 4.31 -14.80 11.48
N ALA A 387 4.77 -13.54 11.38
CA ALA A 387 6.19 -13.22 11.34
C ALA A 387 6.52 -11.78 11.77
N ILE A 388 7.75 -11.58 12.25
CA ILE A 388 8.36 -10.26 12.47
C ILE A 388 9.64 -10.17 11.63
N ARG A 389 9.60 -9.36 10.59
CA ARG A 389 10.76 -9.10 9.72
C ARG A 389 11.49 -7.86 10.18
N PHE A 390 12.81 -7.91 10.26
CA PHE A 390 13.67 -6.74 10.48
C PHE A 390 14.44 -6.46 9.19
N CYS A 391 14.37 -5.21 8.70
CA CYS A 391 14.99 -4.82 7.44
C CYS A 391 16.26 -4.01 7.69
N LEU A 392 17.36 -4.41 7.05
CA LEU A 392 18.63 -3.71 7.07
C LEU A 392 19.14 -3.40 5.64
N PRO A 393 19.85 -2.28 5.44
CA PRO A 393 20.12 -1.22 6.40
C PRO A 393 18.95 -0.24 6.52
N VAL A 394 18.89 0.51 7.63
CA VAL A 394 17.86 1.55 7.81
C VAL A 394 18.27 2.84 7.10
N ALA A 395 17.40 3.33 6.21
CA ALA A 395 17.61 4.59 5.48
C ALA A 395 17.79 5.77 6.43
N GLU A 396 18.65 6.71 6.05
CA GLU A 396 18.65 8.04 6.68
C GLU A 396 17.38 8.79 6.28
N GLN A 397 16.83 9.58 7.21
CA GLN A 397 15.66 10.38 6.95
C GLN A 397 15.91 11.32 5.75
N GLY A 398 15.03 11.25 4.74
CA GLY A 398 15.14 12.04 3.51
C GLY A 398 16.10 11.49 2.46
N LYS A 399 16.74 10.35 2.68
CA LYS A 399 17.55 9.65 1.67
C LYS A 399 16.88 8.33 1.28
N PRO A 400 16.99 7.91 0.00
CA PRO A 400 16.54 6.58 -0.39
C PRO A 400 17.33 5.51 0.38
N VAL A 401 16.67 4.38 0.70
CA VAL A 401 17.35 3.22 1.28
C VAL A 401 18.41 2.76 0.27
N GLN A 402 19.68 2.97 0.60
CA GLN A 402 20.77 2.27 -0.08
C GLN A 402 20.94 0.96 0.67
N GLY A 403 20.64 -0.17 0.01
CA GLY A 403 20.80 -1.52 0.56
C GLY A 403 22.25 -1.81 0.99
N ILE A 404 22.51 -3.02 1.50
CA ILE A 404 23.88 -3.52 1.68
C ILE A 404 24.50 -3.66 0.29
N GLU A 405 25.63 -3.00 0.04
CA GLU A 405 26.39 -3.16 -1.19
C GLU A 405 27.05 -4.54 -1.22
N VAL A 406 26.78 -5.31 -2.27
CA VAL A 406 27.41 -6.60 -2.55
C VAL A 406 28.00 -6.58 -3.96
N ASP A 407 29.17 -7.18 -4.13
CA ASP A 407 29.82 -7.38 -5.41
C ASP A 407 29.46 -8.77 -5.96
N VAL A 408 28.86 -8.80 -7.15
CA VAL A 408 28.47 -10.01 -7.86
C VAL A 408 29.13 -10.03 -9.23
N GLY A 409 30.27 -10.70 -9.33
CA GLY A 409 31.02 -10.82 -10.59
C GLY A 409 31.59 -9.49 -11.10
N GLY A 410 31.98 -8.58 -10.20
CA GLY A 410 32.51 -7.26 -10.50
C GLY A 410 31.44 -6.15 -10.58
N GLN A 411 30.17 -6.51 -10.41
CA GLN A 411 29.06 -5.56 -10.43
C GLN A 411 28.55 -5.31 -9.00
N LYS A 412 28.48 -4.03 -8.63
CA LYS A 412 27.90 -3.60 -7.36
C LYS A 412 26.38 -3.61 -7.40
N VAL A 413 25.77 -4.27 -6.42
CA VAL A 413 24.33 -4.42 -6.24
C VAL A 413 23.96 -4.02 -4.82
N TYR A 414 22.82 -3.37 -4.61
CA TYR A 414 22.39 -2.94 -3.28
C TYR A 414 21.19 -3.74 -2.80
N VAL A 415 21.32 -4.48 -1.69
CA VAL A 415 20.28 -5.41 -1.23
C VAL A 415 19.67 -4.97 0.10
N GLU A 416 18.34 -4.86 0.20
CA GLU A 416 17.63 -4.79 1.48
C GLU A 416 17.57 -6.20 2.07
N VAL A 417 18.24 -6.40 3.21
CA VAL A 417 18.27 -7.70 3.89
C VAL A 417 17.12 -7.76 4.87
N GLN A 418 16.16 -8.65 4.62
CA GLN A 418 15.09 -8.99 5.54
C GLN A 418 15.51 -10.17 6.41
N ILE A 419 15.27 -10.06 7.71
CA ILE A 419 15.59 -11.08 8.70
C ILE A 419 14.29 -11.43 9.43
N VAL A 420 13.87 -12.69 9.35
CA VAL A 420 12.50 -13.11 9.64
C VAL A 420 12.45 -13.93 10.91
N ASP A 421 11.75 -13.44 11.93
CA ASP A 421 11.36 -14.22 13.11
C ASP A 421 9.93 -14.71 12.89
N ASP A 422 9.79 -15.97 12.49
CA ASP A 422 8.50 -16.66 12.28
C ASP A 422 8.01 -17.38 13.55
N GLY A 423 8.60 -17.07 14.71
CA GLY A 423 8.32 -17.73 15.98
C GLY A 423 9.11 -19.03 16.19
N ARG A 424 9.88 -19.51 15.20
CA ARG A 424 10.79 -20.65 15.40
C ARG A 424 12.04 -20.18 16.13
N SER A 425 12.27 -20.80 17.29
CA SER A 425 13.36 -20.39 18.17
C SER A 425 14.47 -21.44 18.24
N SER A 426 15.70 -21.01 17.95
CA SER A 426 16.89 -21.84 18.16
C SER A 426 17.27 -21.87 19.64
N ILE A 427 18.07 -22.87 20.06
CA ILE A 427 18.57 -22.97 21.45
C ILE A 427 19.29 -21.67 21.87
N TYR A 428 19.94 -20.98 20.92
CA TYR A 428 20.65 -19.73 21.16
C TYR A 428 19.69 -18.55 21.37
N LYS A 429 18.61 -18.46 20.57
CA LYS A 429 17.54 -17.48 20.79
C LYS A 429 16.88 -17.70 22.16
N ALA A 430 16.65 -18.96 22.56
CA ALA A 430 16.16 -19.32 23.89
C ALA A 430 17.05 -18.79 25.01
N GLN A 431 18.38 -18.96 24.86
CA GLN A 431 19.34 -18.48 25.85
C GLN A 431 19.30 -16.96 25.98
N LEU A 432 19.26 -16.24 24.85
CA LEU A 432 19.13 -14.78 24.87
C LEU A 432 17.84 -14.34 25.59
N LEU A 433 16.70 -14.99 25.30
CA LEU A 433 15.42 -14.70 25.95
C LEU A 433 15.46 -14.93 27.48
N ARG A 434 16.13 -15.99 27.95
CA ARG A 434 16.34 -16.27 29.38
C ARG A 434 17.15 -15.17 30.06
N GLU A 435 18.23 -14.74 29.42
CA GLU A 435 19.12 -13.71 29.95
C GLU A 435 18.45 -12.33 29.99
N LEU A 436 17.55 -12.05 29.04
CA LEU A 436 16.71 -10.86 29.05
C LEU A 436 15.57 -10.93 30.10
N GLY A 437 15.42 -12.05 30.81
CA GLY A 437 14.34 -12.28 31.76
C GLY A 437 12.96 -12.35 31.09
N LYS A 438 12.89 -12.70 29.80
CA LYS A 438 11.68 -12.69 28.98
C LYS A 438 11.10 -14.08 28.68
N SER A 439 11.86 -15.16 28.87
CA SER A 439 11.33 -16.51 28.68
C SER A 439 10.78 -17.10 29.98
N ASP A 440 9.49 -17.45 29.99
CA ASP A 440 9.00 -18.58 30.78
C ASP A 440 9.05 -19.82 29.86
N PRO A 441 9.94 -20.79 30.10
CA PRO A 441 10.09 -21.98 29.25
C PRO A 441 8.79 -22.75 29.02
N ALA A 442 7.82 -22.66 29.93
CA ALA A 442 6.53 -23.33 29.81
C ALA A 442 5.59 -22.62 28.82
N LYS A 443 5.63 -21.28 28.75
CA LYS A 443 4.79 -20.47 27.85
C LYS A 443 5.35 -20.37 26.44
N GLU A 444 6.67 -20.47 26.31
CA GLU A 444 7.36 -20.43 25.02
C GLU A 444 7.69 -21.82 24.46
N ALA A 445 7.27 -22.92 25.12
CA ALA A 445 7.54 -24.29 24.67
C ALA A 445 7.11 -24.53 23.21
N GLN A 446 6.06 -23.85 22.74
CA GLN A 446 5.59 -23.91 21.35
C GLN A 446 6.57 -23.27 20.34
N ARG A 447 7.41 -22.31 20.77
CA ARG A 447 8.48 -21.71 19.94
C ARG A 447 9.68 -22.65 19.75
N PHE A 448 9.84 -23.64 20.62
CA PHE A 448 11.02 -24.52 20.68
C PHE A 448 10.70 -25.92 20.15
N ALA A 449 10.39 -26.03 18.86
CA ALA A 449 10.27 -27.34 18.23
C ALA A 449 11.66 -27.93 17.93
N ALA A 450 11.92 -29.16 18.36
CA ALA A 450 13.19 -29.85 18.17
C ALA A 450 13.50 -30.22 16.69
N GLN A 451 12.52 -30.10 15.78
CA GLN A 451 12.64 -30.44 14.36
C GLN A 451 11.96 -29.36 13.49
N PRO A 452 12.69 -28.32 13.03
CA PRO A 452 12.13 -27.21 12.25
C PRO A 452 11.47 -27.65 10.93
N ASP A 453 11.85 -28.80 10.38
CA ASP A 453 11.30 -29.34 9.13
C ASP A 453 9.96 -30.07 9.29
N LYS A 454 9.55 -30.38 10.53
CA LYS A 454 8.29 -31.09 10.84
C LYS A 454 7.23 -30.24 11.53
N VAL A 455 7.51 -28.97 11.79
CA VAL A 455 6.53 -28.06 12.36
C VAL A 455 5.49 -27.75 11.29
N VAL A 456 4.23 -28.10 11.56
CA VAL A 456 3.06 -27.72 10.76
C VAL A 456 3.13 -26.21 10.51
N LYS A 457 3.13 -25.82 9.24
CA LYS A 457 3.53 -24.48 8.79
C LYS A 457 2.65 -23.32 9.30
N ASP A 458 1.51 -23.57 9.94
CA ASP A 458 0.42 -22.60 9.90
C ASP A 458 -0.15 -22.13 11.24
N GLU A 459 0.34 -22.58 12.39
CA GLU A 459 -0.36 -22.25 13.65
C GLU A 459 -0.07 -20.83 14.18
N GLY A 460 1.03 -20.18 13.76
CA GLY A 460 1.42 -18.84 14.24
C GLY A 460 1.41 -18.70 15.77
N MET A 461 1.64 -17.50 16.29
CA MET A 461 1.42 -17.22 17.71
C MET A 461 0.12 -16.46 17.91
N THR A 462 -0.91 -17.12 18.44
CA THR A 462 -2.20 -16.49 18.69
C THR A 462 -2.28 -15.96 20.12
N HIS A 463 -2.59 -14.67 20.24
CA HIS A 463 -2.76 -13.97 21.51
C HIS A 463 -4.17 -13.37 21.60
N THR A 464 -4.92 -13.70 22.65
CA THR A 464 -6.16 -12.98 22.96
C THR A 464 -5.84 -11.76 23.82
N LEU A 465 -6.24 -10.58 23.37
CA LEU A 465 -6.02 -9.30 24.01
C LEU A 465 -7.35 -8.71 24.45
N GLU A 466 -7.53 -8.55 25.75
CA GLU A 466 -8.68 -7.83 26.31
C GLU A 466 -8.65 -6.34 25.93
N PRO A 467 -9.80 -5.65 25.96
CA PRO A 467 -9.89 -4.21 25.68
C PRO A 467 -8.89 -3.38 26.50
N GLY A 468 -8.16 -2.49 25.84
CA GLY A 468 -7.16 -1.61 26.46
C GLY A 468 -5.91 -2.33 26.97
N LYS A 469 -5.78 -3.65 26.76
CA LYS A 469 -4.57 -4.40 27.14
C LYS A 469 -3.51 -4.32 26.06
N THR A 470 -2.28 -4.44 26.53
CA THR A 470 -1.08 -4.35 25.73
C THR A 470 -0.37 -5.69 25.70
N LEU A 471 0.08 -6.08 24.51
CA LEU A 471 0.97 -7.19 24.25
C LEU A 471 2.38 -6.65 24.02
N ASP A 472 3.30 -7.00 24.92
CA ASP A 472 4.73 -6.78 24.67
C ASP A 472 5.31 -8.01 23.95
N LEU A 473 5.83 -7.78 22.76
CA LEU A 473 6.44 -8.76 21.87
C LEU A 473 7.94 -8.53 21.81
N LEU A 474 8.69 -9.57 21.49
CA LEU A 474 10.11 -9.49 21.19
C LEU A 474 10.38 -10.26 19.91
N GLY A 475 10.83 -9.57 18.86
CA GLY A 475 11.43 -10.23 17.71
C GLY A 475 12.86 -10.60 18.05
N VAL A 476 13.25 -11.85 17.80
CA VAL A 476 14.59 -12.37 18.09
C VAL A 476 15.15 -13.07 16.86
N TRP A 477 16.30 -12.58 16.40
CA TRP A 477 16.90 -13.00 15.15
C TRP A 477 18.35 -13.46 15.31
N ASP A 478 18.76 -14.34 14.40
CA ASP A 478 20.11 -14.76 14.14
C ASP A 478 20.41 -14.79 12.63
N ALA A 479 21.65 -15.09 12.26
CA ALA A 479 22.09 -15.09 10.86
C ALA A 479 21.38 -16.13 9.96
N ASN A 480 20.74 -17.16 10.54
CA ASN A 480 20.00 -18.16 9.77
C ASN A 480 18.60 -17.69 9.38
N ASP A 481 18.10 -16.63 10.02
CA ASP A 481 16.78 -16.06 9.77
C ASP A 481 16.75 -15.10 8.56
N ILE A 482 17.86 -14.96 7.85
CA ILE A 482 17.93 -14.11 6.65
C ILE A 482 17.06 -14.71 5.54
N ASP A 483 16.18 -13.89 4.96
CA ASP A 483 15.38 -14.24 3.80
C ASP A 483 16.26 -14.25 2.52
N TRP A 484 17.01 -15.35 2.35
CA TRP A 484 17.90 -15.52 1.21
C TRP A 484 17.19 -15.59 -0.14
N ALA A 485 15.90 -15.94 -0.16
CA ALA A 485 15.09 -15.92 -1.37
C ALA A 485 14.86 -14.47 -1.81
N HIS A 486 14.47 -13.60 -0.88
CA HIS A 486 14.30 -12.17 -1.15
C HIS A 486 15.61 -11.47 -1.56
N VAL A 487 16.73 -11.83 -0.91
CA VAL A 487 18.07 -11.34 -1.30
C VAL A 487 18.39 -11.74 -2.75
N ARG A 488 18.18 -13.02 -3.09
CA ARG A 488 18.44 -13.52 -4.44
C ARG A 488 17.61 -12.78 -5.49
N GLU A 489 16.31 -12.64 -5.25
CA GLU A 489 15.40 -11.93 -6.16
C GLU A 489 15.85 -10.49 -6.43
N GLN A 490 16.27 -9.75 -5.40
CA GLN A 490 16.78 -8.39 -5.56
C GLN A 490 18.08 -8.34 -6.36
N VAL A 491 18.98 -9.29 -6.14
CA VAL A 491 20.25 -9.35 -6.88
C VAL A 491 19.99 -9.67 -8.35
N GLU A 492 19.19 -10.69 -8.63
CA GLU A 492 18.82 -11.07 -9.99
C GLU A 492 18.13 -9.92 -10.73
N ALA A 493 17.18 -9.24 -10.08
CA ALA A 493 16.50 -8.08 -10.66
C ALA A 493 17.47 -6.96 -11.04
N GLN A 494 18.42 -6.61 -10.18
CA GLN A 494 19.39 -5.54 -10.45
C GLN A 494 20.43 -5.93 -11.51
N LEU A 495 20.93 -7.17 -11.48
CA LEU A 495 21.82 -7.66 -12.53
C LEU A 495 21.12 -7.65 -13.89
N THR A 496 19.85 -8.09 -13.94
CA THR A 496 19.03 -8.07 -15.16
C THR A 496 18.74 -6.66 -15.67
N LEU A 497 18.61 -5.67 -14.77
CA LEU A 497 18.45 -4.26 -15.16
C LEU A 497 19.72 -3.65 -15.72
N ALA A 498 20.88 -4.03 -15.19
CA ALA A 498 22.18 -3.51 -15.62
C ALA A 498 22.74 -4.18 -16.87
N MET A 499 22.19 -5.33 -17.25
CA MET A 499 22.68 -6.11 -18.37
C MET A 499 22.37 -5.44 -19.72
N ASP A 500 23.35 -5.40 -20.62
CA ASP A 500 23.13 -4.98 -22.01
C ASP A 500 22.37 -6.06 -22.77
N LYS A 501 21.04 -5.93 -22.76
CA LYS A 501 20.10 -6.88 -23.41
C LYS A 501 20.37 -7.04 -24.90
N SER A 502 20.89 -6.01 -25.57
CA SER A 502 21.17 -6.06 -27.00
C SER A 502 22.41 -6.90 -27.27
N ALA A 503 23.48 -6.65 -26.51
CA ALA A 503 24.72 -7.42 -26.63
C ALA A 503 24.52 -8.90 -26.26
N GLU A 504 23.78 -9.18 -25.18
CA GLU A 504 23.52 -10.57 -24.76
C GLU A 504 22.60 -11.31 -25.73
N ALA A 505 21.56 -10.64 -26.25
CA ALA A 505 20.71 -11.22 -27.29
C ALA A 505 21.50 -11.51 -28.58
N GLU A 506 22.41 -10.62 -28.98
CA GLU A 506 23.28 -10.84 -30.15
C GLU A 506 24.21 -12.04 -29.93
N LYS A 507 24.81 -12.16 -28.74
CA LYS A 507 25.67 -13.29 -28.37
C LYS A 507 24.88 -14.62 -28.37
N ASN A 508 23.74 -14.66 -27.69
CA ASN A 508 22.88 -15.86 -27.64
C ASN A 508 22.37 -16.23 -29.04
N PHE A 509 22.02 -15.25 -29.86
CA PHE A 509 21.63 -15.49 -31.24
C PHE A 509 22.78 -16.06 -32.07
N LYS A 510 24.01 -15.57 -31.91
CA LYS A 510 25.20 -16.13 -32.57
C LYS A 510 25.45 -17.58 -32.16
N GLU A 511 25.39 -17.89 -30.87
CA GLU A 511 25.52 -19.25 -30.33
C GLU A 511 24.42 -20.19 -30.87
N LEU A 512 23.15 -19.79 -30.82
CA LEU A 512 22.03 -20.57 -31.35
C LEU A 512 22.07 -20.73 -32.87
N ALA A 513 22.45 -19.68 -33.60
CA ALA A 513 22.63 -19.74 -35.05
C ALA A 513 23.74 -20.72 -35.44
N SER A 514 24.80 -20.83 -34.63
CA SER A 514 25.86 -21.83 -34.83
C SER A 514 25.39 -23.26 -34.54
N ALA A 515 24.46 -23.45 -33.59
CA ALA A 515 23.92 -24.75 -33.24
C ALA A 515 22.76 -25.19 -34.16
N SER A 516 22.08 -24.24 -34.80
CA SER A 516 20.98 -24.47 -35.73
C SER A 516 21.00 -23.45 -36.89
N PRO A 517 21.64 -23.79 -38.02
CA PRO A 517 21.82 -22.89 -39.17
C PRO A 517 20.51 -22.33 -39.75
N ASP A 518 19.38 -23.00 -39.55
CA ASP A 518 18.07 -22.53 -40.02
C ASP A 518 17.49 -21.39 -39.18
N LEU A 519 17.93 -21.21 -37.92
CA LEU A 519 17.56 -20.05 -37.10
C LEU A 519 18.24 -18.76 -37.60
N ALA A 520 19.43 -18.87 -38.20
CA ALA A 520 20.16 -17.74 -38.77
C ALA A 520 19.37 -17.04 -39.90
N LYS A 521 18.47 -17.77 -40.58
CA LYS A 521 17.63 -17.25 -41.68
C LYS A 521 16.45 -16.39 -41.19
N LYS A 522 16.09 -16.48 -39.90
CA LYS A 522 14.90 -15.80 -39.33
C LYS A 522 15.19 -14.40 -38.77
N GLY A 523 16.45 -13.93 -38.80
CA GLY A 523 16.87 -12.67 -38.20
C GLY A 523 17.00 -12.75 -36.67
N PRO A 524 17.65 -11.77 -36.02
CA PRO A 524 17.89 -11.79 -34.58
C PRO A 524 16.56 -11.76 -33.83
N LEU A 525 16.18 -12.88 -33.23
CA LEU A 525 15.14 -12.93 -32.22
C LEU A 525 15.71 -12.35 -30.91
N PRO A 526 14.95 -11.59 -30.13
CA PRO A 526 15.37 -11.16 -28.80
C PRO A 526 15.41 -12.38 -27.86
N LEU A 527 16.48 -13.16 -27.97
CA LEU A 527 16.77 -14.36 -27.19
C LEU A 527 17.62 -13.96 -25.99
N TYR A 528 17.03 -13.15 -25.12
CA TYR A 528 17.60 -12.87 -23.82
C TYR A 528 16.87 -13.74 -22.79
N ASN A 529 17.63 -14.53 -22.02
CA ASN A 529 17.09 -15.19 -20.84
C ASN A 529 17.19 -14.22 -19.65
N PRO A 530 16.07 -13.68 -19.13
CA PRO A 530 16.05 -12.71 -18.04
C PRO A 530 16.62 -13.20 -16.71
N SER A 531 16.94 -14.48 -16.60
CA SER A 531 17.30 -15.14 -15.35
C SER A 531 18.78 -15.53 -15.40
N ARG A 532 19.66 -14.65 -14.92
CA ARG A 532 21.02 -15.07 -14.56
C ARG A 532 20.89 -15.92 -13.29
N ASN A 533 20.90 -17.25 -13.44
CA ASN A 533 20.78 -18.16 -12.31
C ASN A 533 22.02 -18.01 -11.41
N LEU A 534 21.85 -17.34 -10.25
CA LEU A 534 22.94 -17.15 -9.28
C LEU A 534 23.28 -18.45 -8.52
N THR A 535 22.45 -19.48 -8.70
CA THR A 535 22.65 -20.84 -8.22
C THR A 535 22.59 -21.83 -9.38
N SER A 536 23.56 -22.74 -9.44
CA SER A 536 23.46 -23.94 -10.27
C SER A 536 23.17 -25.13 -9.36
N ASP A 537 21.97 -25.70 -9.42
CA ASP A 537 21.72 -26.97 -8.73
C ASP A 537 22.48 -28.06 -9.49
N ARG A 538 23.13 -28.96 -8.75
CA ARG A 538 23.86 -30.09 -9.33
C ARG A 538 23.19 -31.39 -8.90
N VAL A 539 22.58 -32.09 -9.85
CA VAL A 539 22.10 -33.44 -9.58
C VAL A 539 23.22 -34.42 -9.90
N THR A 540 23.62 -35.20 -8.89
CA THR A 540 24.58 -36.29 -9.06
C THR A 540 23.82 -37.61 -9.04
N LEU A 541 23.93 -38.35 -10.13
CA LEU A 541 23.36 -39.68 -10.23
C LEU A 541 24.22 -40.69 -9.47
N LYS A 542 23.61 -41.82 -9.10
CA LYS A 542 24.31 -42.92 -8.41
C LYS A 542 25.48 -43.50 -9.22
N ASP A 543 25.48 -43.30 -10.53
CA ASP A 543 26.56 -43.71 -11.42
C ASP A 543 27.72 -42.68 -11.51
N GLY A 544 27.65 -41.61 -10.71
CA GLY A 544 28.67 -40.57 -10.63
C GLY A 544 28.55 -39.46 -11.68
N ARG A 545 27.62 -39.57 -12.65
CA ARG A 545 27.35 -38.48 -13.60
C ARG A 545 26.70 -37.32 -12.88
N SER A 546 27.05 -36.10 -13.27
CA SER A 546 26.48 -34.90 -12.67
C SER A 546 25.95 -33.94 -13.71
N PHE A 547 24.82 -33.33 -13.40
CA PHE A 547 24.11 -32.42 -14.28
C PHE A 547 23.87 -31.11 -13.54
N GLY A 548 24.23 -29.98 -14.17
CA GLY A 548 23.98 -28.64 -13.64
C GLY A 548 22.75 -28.02 -14.31
N GLY A 549 21.83 -27.46 -13.53
CA GLY A 549 20.60 -26.89 -14.06
C GLY A 549 19.72 -26.27 -12.97
N MET A 550 18.55 -25.77 -13.37
CA MET A 550 17.51 -25.32 -12.45
C MET A 550 16.66 -26.52 -12.02
N LEU A 551 16.59 -26.82 -10.73
CA LEU A 551 15.74 -27.88 -10.24
C LEU A 551 14.26 -27.45 -10.30
N ILE A 552 13.50 -28.03 -11.23
CA ILE A 552 12.07 -27.78 -11.38
C ILE A 552 11.27 -28.53 -10.31
N ARG A 553 11.67 -29.78 -10.03
CA ARG A 553 10.97 -30.66 -9.08
C ARG A 553 11.95 -31.62 -8.45
N ASN A 554 11.76 -31.89 -7.16
CA ASN A 554 12.47 -32.92 -6.43
C ASN A 554 11.53 -33.57 -5.43
N ASP A 555 11.19 -34.83 -5.67
CA ASP A 555 10.48 -35.67 -4.73
C ASP A 555 11.18 -37.02 -4.57
N ASP A 556 10.65 -37.87 -3.69
CA ASP A 556 11.26 -39.17 -3.35
C ASP A 556 11.44 -40.11 -4.55
N GLN A 557 10.80 -39.81 -5.68
CA GLN A 557 10.79 -40.63 -6.89
C GLN A 557 11.53 -39.97 -8.05
N LEU A 558 11.48 -38.64 -8.16
CA LEU A 558 11.82 -37.91 -9.37
C LEU A 558 12.51 -36.56 -9.07
N ALA A 559 13.64 -36.35 -9.74
CA ALA A 559 14.30 -35.06 -9.85
C ALA A 559 14.22 -34.55 -11.30
N ILE A 560 13.69 -33.35 -11.51
CA ILE A 560 13.59 -32.72 -12.82
C ILE A 560 14.52 -31.50 -12.85
N LEU A 561 15.49 -31.51 -13.74
CA LEU A 561 16.42 -30.40 -13.96
C LEU A 561 16.17 -29.76 -15.32
N ASP A 562 16.07 -28.45 -15.37
CA ASP A 562 16.19 -27.71 -16.63
C ASP A 562 17.65 -27.31 -16.84
N THR A 563 18.29 -27.90 -17.85
CA THR A 563 19.70 -27.65 -18.15
C THR A 563 19.84 -26.74 -19.35
N LYS A 564 20.82 -25.83 -19.31
CA LYS A 564 21.07 -24.88 -20.39
C LYS A 564 21.41 -25.58 -21.72
N ASP A 565 22.13 -26.71 -21.63
CA ASP A 565 22.72 -27.37 -22.80
C ASP A 565 21.93 -28.60 -23.27
N GLN A 566 21.14 -29.22 -22.38
CA GLN A 566 20.44 -30.48 -22.66
C GLN A 566 18.92 -30.39 -22.48
N GLY A 567 18.40 -29.20 -22.16
CA GLY A 567 16.99 -28.97 -21.86
C GLY A 567 16.55 -29.68 -20.58
N ARG A 568 15.28 -30.06 -20.53
CA ARG A 568 14.67 -30.72 -19.37
C ARG A 568 15.14 -32.17 -19.25
N LEU A 569 15.84 -32.47 -18.17
CA LEU A 569 16.31 -33.81 -17.79
C LEU A 569 15.49 -34.32 -16.60
N GLU A 570 15.05 -35.56 -16.70
CA GLU A 570 14.29 -36.24 -15.65
C GLU A 570 15.08 -37.43 -15.13
N PHE A 571 15.29 -37.46 -13.81
CA PHE A 571 16.08 -38.46 -13.13
C PHE A 571 15.24 -39.17 -12.09
N GLY A 572 15.18 -40.50 -12.15
CA GLY A 572 14.68 -41.29 -11.01
C GLY A 572 15.63 -41.15 -9.82
N ARG A 573 15.08 -41.18 -8.59
CA ARG A 573 15.76 -41.20 -7.28
C ARG A 573 17.27 -40.87 -7.32
N ALA A 574 17.59 -39.59 -7.47
CA ALA A 574 18.95 -39.07 -7.55
C ALA A 574 19.36 -38.39 -6.25
N GLU A 575 20.66 -38.36 -5.96
CA GLU A 575 21.20 -37.60 -4.84
C GLU A 575 21.40 -36.16 -5.31
N ILE A 576 20.56 -35.25 -4.80
CA ILE A 576 20.65 -33.85 -5.17
C ILE A 576 21.62 -33.19 -4.22
N GLU A 577 22.83 -32.91 -4.72
CA GLU A 577 23.74 -32.01 -4.04
C GLU A 577 23.34 -30.59 -4.43
N LYS A 578 22.66 -29.87 -3.52
CA LYS A 578 22.55 -28.41 -3.67
C LYS A 578 23.94 -27.82 -3.51
N VAL A 579 24.64 -27.70 -4.63
CA VAL A 579 25.92 -27.03 -4.70
C VAL A 579 25.63 -25.53 -4.65
N GLU A 580 25.47 -24.99 -3.45
CA GLU A 580 25.58 -23.54 -3.22
C GLU A 580 27.05 -23.08 -3.39
N LYS A 581 27.74 -23.51 -4.46
CA LYS A 581 29.02 -22.94 -4.87
C LYS A 581 28.76 -22.04 -6.06
N GLY A 582 29.12 -20.77 -5.93
CA GLY A 582 28.90 -19.77 -6.97
C GLY A 582 28.73 -18.37 -6.40
N GLU A 583 28.20 -17.47 -7.21
CA GLU A 583 28.07 -16.05 -6.89
C GLU A 583 27.21 -15.81 -5.62
N MET A 584 26.16 -16.62 -5.39
CA MET A 584 25.38 -16.52 -4.14
C MET A 584 26.18 -16.82 -2.88
N SER A 585 27.16 -17.72 -2.91
CA SER A 585 27.98 -18.00 -1.71
C SER A 585 28.81 -16.79 -1.31
N LEU A 586 29.38 -16.09 -2.31
CA LEU A 586 30.09 -14.83 -2.10
C LEU A 586 29.15 -13.72 -1.63
N VAL A 587 27.93 -13.65 -2.16
CA VAL A 587 26.90 -12.70 -1.70
C VAL A 587 26.54 -12.99 -0.23
N LYS A 588 26.35 -14.26 0.16
CA LYS A 588 26.07 -14.64 1.55
C LYS A 588 27.21 -14.21 2.47
N GLU A 589 28.46 -14.49 2.11
CA GLU A 589 29.63 -14.09 2.90
C GLU A 589 29.72 -12.56 3.06
N GLN A 590 29.51 -11.80 1.99
CA GLN A 590 29.53 -10.33 2.01
C GLN A 590 28.40 -9.76 2.89
N ILE A 591 27.18 -10.29 2.77
CA ILE A 591 26.04 -9.87 3.60
C ILE A 591 26.31 -10.18 5.07
N LEU A 592 26.72 -11.41 5.38
CA LEU A 592 27.02 -11.81 6.76
C LEU A 592 28.14 -10.96 7.38
N ALA A 593 29.15 -10.57 6.60
CA ALA A 593 30.21 -9.68 7.05
C ALA A 593 29.74 -8.22 7.26
N ALA A 594 28.79 -7.74 6.45
CA ALA A 594 28.26 -6.37 6.52
C ALA A 594 27.17 -6.19 7.60
N LEU A 595 26.48 -7.27 7.99
CA LEU A 595 25.37 -7.22 8.95
C LEU A 595 25.71 -6.54 10.29
N PRO A 596 26.83 -6.84 10.97
CA PRO A 596 27.18 -6.18 12.23
C PRO A 596 27.30 -4.65 12.08
N ALA A 597 27.91 -4.18 10.98
CA ALA A 597 28.05 -2.75 10.71
C ALA A 597 26.70 -2.09 10.40
N ALA A 598 25.82 -2.77 9.65
CA ALA A 598 24.46 -2.30 9.37
C ALA A 598 23.62 -2.21 10.66
N LEU A 599 23.73 -3.19 11.56
CA LEU A 599 23.06 -3.22 12.85
C LEU A 599 23.53 -2.08 13.76
N GLU A 600 24.85 -1.88 13.85
CA GLU A 600 25.44 -0.74 14.57
C GLU A 600 24.99 0.60 13.98
N GLY A 601 24.88 0.69 12.65
CA GLY A 601 24.31 1.84 11.97
C GLY A 601 22.87 2.13 12.41
N ALA A 602 22.02 1.11 12.46
CA ALA A 602 20.63 1.23 12.92
C ALA A 602 20.53 1.68 14.39
N LYS A 603 21.36 1.10 15.28
CA LYS A 603 21.45 1.51 16.69
C LYS A 603 21.88 2.96 16.85
N LYS A 604 22.95 3.39 16.16
CA LYS A 604 23.45 4.78 16.21
C LYS A 604 22.43 5.77 15.69
N LYS A 605 21.72 5.42 14.62
CA LYS A 605 20.63 6.25 14.08
C LYS A 605 19.42 6.30 15.01
N LYS A 606 19.29 5.33 15.92
CA LYS A 606 18.13 5.10 16.77
C LYS A 606 16.87 4.89 15.92
N GLN A 607 16.98 4.05 14.89
CA GLN A 607 15.87 3.75 13.99
C GLN A 607 15.63 2.24 13.88
N VAL A 608 14.36 1.86 13.79
CA VAL A 608 13.91 0.49 13.51
C VAL A 608 13.12 0.51 12.20
N LEU A 609 13.45 -0.42 11.32
CA LEU A 609 12.64 -0.77 10.17
C LEU A 609 12.23 -2.23 10.32
N ALA A 610 10.95 -2.48 10.59
CA ALA A 610 10.42 -3.81 10.76
C ALA A 610 9.12 -3.99 9.96
N VAL A 611 8.81 -5.22 9.58
CA VAL A 611 7.52 -5.60 9.01
C VAL A 611 6.88 -6.62 9.93
N LEU A 612 5.74 -6.28 10.54
CA LEU A 612 4.94 -7.22 11.31
C LEU A 612 3.89 -7.84 10.38
N GLU A 613 3.82 -9.15 10.33
CA GLU A 613 2.80 -9.90 9.61
C GLU A 613 1.87 -10.54 10.64
N ALA A 614 0.62 -10.11 10.66
CA ALA A 614 -0.35 -10.54 11.66
C ALA A 614 -1.79 -10.55 11.13
N GLN A 615 -2.63 -11.30 11.86
CA GLN A 615 -4.04 -11.50 11.60
C GLN A 615 -4.82 -11.24 12.88
N SER A 616 -5.88 -10.45 12.79
CA SER A 616 -6.79 -10.17 13.88
C SER A 616 -8.23 -9.99 13.42
N GLY A 617 -9.04 -11.03 13.59
CA GLY A 617 -10.45 -11.02 13.22
C GLY A 617 -10.63 -10.67 11.74
N LEU A 618 -11.03 -9.43 11.45
CA LEU A 618 -11.24 -8.92 10.10
C LEU A 618 -9.99 -8.26 9.49
N SER A 619 -8.88 -8.14 10.22
CA SER A 619 -7.68 -7.45 9.77
C SER A 619 -6.54 -8.43 9.54
N THR A 620 -6.01 -8.51 8.33
CA THR A 620 -4.77 -9.26 8.08
C THR A 620 -3.86 -8.42 7.20
N GLY A 621 -2.57 -8.53 7.40
CA GLY A 621 -1.63 -7.94 6.46
C GLY A 621 -0.23 -7.81 7.01
N GLN A 622 0.59 -7.15 6.22
CA GLN A 622 1.95 -6.79 6.56
C GLN A 622 2.00 -5.29 6.87
N PHE A 623 2.53 -4.94 8.03
CA PHE A 623 2.73 -3.56 8.43
C PHE A 623 4.19 -3.20 8.56
N ARG A 624 4.64 -2.24 7.75
CA ARG A 624 6.00 -1.71 7.80
C ARG A 624 6.10 -0.59 8.83
N ILE A 625 6.74 -0.90 9.95
CA ILE A 625 7.11 0.04 11.01
C ILE A 625 8.43 0.70 10.62
N SER A 626 8.41 2.00 10.34
CA SER A 626 9.62 2.82 10.21
C SER A 626 9.59 3.90 11.29
N ARG A 627 10.36 3.72 12.37
CA ARG A 627 10.33 4.63 13.52
C ARG A 627 11.74 5.01 13.95
N SER A 628 11.94 6.31 14.14
CA SER A 628 13.03 6.85 14.95
C SER A 628 12.57 6.85 16.41
N TYR A 629 13.38 6.32 17.31
CA TYR A 629 13.17 6.38 18.75
C TYR A 629 14.13 7.38 19.43
N ARG A 630 14.62 8.37 18.67
CA ARG A 630 15.00 9.65 19.28
C ARG A 630 13.72 10.23 19.90
N GLN A 631 13.83 10.76 21.13
CA GLN A 631 12.74 11.28 21.96
C GLN A 631 11.56 11.87 21.18
N PRO A 632 10.30 11.76 21.69
CA PRO A 632 9.11 12.36 21.06
C PRO A 632 9.47 13.77 20.62
N GLY A 633 9.31 14.03 19.32
CA GLY A 633 9.97 15.13 18.66
C GLY A 633 9.81 16.41 19.46
N LYS A 634 10.94 17.04 19.84
CA LYS A 634 10.92 18.50 19.87
C LYS A 634 10.52 18.90 18.46
N ILE A 635 9.27 19.33 18.31
CA ILE A 635 8.83 19.97 17.09
C ILE A 635 9.84 21.07 16.84
N ASP A 636 10.52 21.01 15.71
CA ASP A 636 11.42 22.08 15.31
C ASP A 636 10.55 23.35 15.25
N GLU A 637 10.87 24.38 16.04
CA GLU A 637 10.10 25.63 16.08
C GLU A 637 9.94 26.23 14.67
N SER A 638 10.85 25.90 13.74
CA SER A 638 10.73 26.29 12.33
C SER A 638 9.54 25.65 11.60
N TRP A 639 9.10 24.45 11.98
CA TRP A 639 7.90 23.80 11.42
C TRP A 639 6.62 24.44 11.94
N LEU A 640 6.56 24.77 13.23
CA LEU A 640 5.44 25.53 13.81
C LEU A 640 5.35 26.92 13.19
N LYS A 641 6.48 27.62 13.05
CA LYS A 641 6.54 28.89 12.31
C LYS A 641 6.09 28.77 10.87
N ALA A 642 6.53 27.75 10.13
CA ALA A 642 6.11 27.55 8.76
C ALA A 642 4.61 27.25 8.63
N TRP A 643 4.00 26.68 9.67
CA TRP A 643 2.56 26.42 9.72
C TRP A 643 1.77 27.67 10.14
N GLU A 644 2.26 28.43 11.13
CA GLU A 644 1.74 29.76 11.51
C GLU A 644 1.90 30.81 10.41
N GLU A 645 2.91 30.69 9.55
CA GLU A 645 3.10 31.53 8.36
C GLU A 645 2.25 31.06 7.17
N ALA A 646 1.71 29.84 7.23
CA ALA A 646 0.85 29.26 6.19
C ALA A 646 -0.66 29.37 6.51
N GLU A 647 -1.03 29.62 7.77
CA GLU A 647 -2.34 30.16 8.19
C GLU A 647 -2.39 31.68 8.01
#